data_AF-A7ZJL2-F1
#
_entry.id   AF-A7ZJL2-F1
#
_cell.length_a   1.000
_cell.length_b   1.000
_cell.length_c   1.000
_cell.angle_alpha   90.00
_cell.angle_beta   90.00
_cell.angle_gamma   90.00
#
_symmetry.space_group_name_H-M   'P 1'
#
loop_
_entity.id
_entity.type
_entity.pdbx_description
1 polymer ?
#
loop_
_entity_poly.entity_id
_entity_poly.type
_entity_poly.pdbx_seq_one_letter_code
_entity_poly.pdbx_strand_id
1 'polypeptide(L)'
;MALTDALKAQIAAWYKALQEQIPDFIPRAPQRQMIADVAKTLAGEEGRHLAIEAPTGVGKTLSYLIPGIAIAREEQKTLVVSTANVALQDQIYSKDLPLLKKIIPDLKFTAAFGRGRYVCPRNLTALASTEPTQQDLLAFLDDELTPNNQEEQKRCAKLKGDLDTYKWDGLRDHTDIAIDDDLWRRLSTDKASCLNRNCYYYRECPFFVARREIQEAEVVVANHALVMAAMESEAVLPDPKNLLLVLDEGHHLPDVARDALEMSAEITAPWYRLQLDLFTKLVATCMEQFRPKTIPPLAIPERLNAHCEELYELIASLNNILNLYMPAGQEAEHRFAMGELPDEVLEICQRLAKLTEMLRGLAELFLNDLSEKTGSHDIVRLHRLILQMNRALGMFEAQSKLWRLASLAQSSGAPVTKWATREEREGQLHLWFHCVGIRVSDQLERLLWRSIPHIIVTSATLRSLNSFSRLQEMSGLKEKAGDRFVALDSPFNHCEQGKIVIPRMRVEPSIDNEEQHIAEMAAFFRKQVESKKHLGMLVLFASGRAMQRFLDYVTDLRLMLLVQGDQPRYRLVELHRKRVANGERSVLVGLQSFAEGLDLKGDLLSQVHIHKIAFPPIDSPVVITEGEWLKSLNRYPFEVQSLPSASFNLIQQVGRLIRSHGCWGEVVIYDKRLLTKNYGKRLLDALPVFPIEQPEVPEGIVKKKEKTKSPRRRRR
;
A
#
# COMPACT_ATOMS: atom_id res chain seq x y z
N MET A 1 4.31 28.33 17.64
CA MET A 1 4.93 29.62 17.96
C MET A 1 5.41 30.24 16.65
N ALA A 2 5.12 31.51 16.34
CA ALA A 2 5.48 32.11 15.05
C ALA A 2 6.99 32.00 14.73
N LEU A 3 7.37 32.01 13.44
CA LEU A 3 8.76 31.83 13.00
C LEU A 3 9.71 32.83 13.67
N THR A 4 10.58 32.35 14.57
CA THR A 4 11.60 33.17 15.24
C THR A 4 12.67 33.63 14.25
N ASP A 5 13.34 34.75 14.52
CA ASP A 5 14.42 35.23 13.65
C ASP A 5 15.61 34.26 13.62
N ALA A 6 15.86 33.56 14.74
CA ALA A 6 16.85 32.49 14.83
C ALA A 6 16.50 31.32 13.90
N LEU A 7 15.23 30.89 13.88
CA LEU A 7 14.76 29.81 13.02
C LEU A 7 14.84 30.17 11.53
N LYS A 8 14.44 31.41 11.17
CA LYS A 8 14.58 31.92 9.79
C LYS A 8 16.04 31.95 9.36
N ALA A 9 16.94 32.43 10.22
CA ALA A 9 18.37 32.47 9.95
C ALA A 9 18.94 31.06 9.76
N GLN A 10 18.52 30.08 10.57
CA GLN A 10 18.96 28.70 10.47
C GLN A 10 18.50 28.03 9.16
N ILE A 11 17.22 28.18 8.80
CA ILE A 11 16.67 27.68 7.53
C ILE A 11 17.42 28.28 6.34
N ALA A 12 17.69 29.59 6.37
CA ALA A 12 18.44 30.27 5.32
C ALA A 12 19.90 29.79 5.24
N ALA A 13 20.56 29.57 6.37
CA ALA A 13 21.92 29.06 6.44
C ALA A 13 22.04 27.66 5.83
N TRP A 14 21.14 26.74 6.19
CA TRP A 14 21.10 25.40 5.60
C TRP A 14 20.76 25.40 4.12
N TYR A 15 19.82 26.24 3.69
CA TYR A 15 19.49 26.37 2.27
C TYR A 15 20.69 26.87 1.44
N LYS A 16 21.45 27.85 1.96
CA LYS A 16 22.68 28.33 1.33
C LYS A 16 23.77 27.26 1.30
N ALA A 17 23.94 26.51 2.39
CA ALA A 17 24.93 25.43 2.47
C ALA A 17 24.66 24.31 1.45
N LEU A 18 23.39 23.98 1.19
CA LEU A 18 23.01 23.02 0.14
C LEU A 18 23.43 23.49 -1.25
N GLN A 19 23.24 24.78 -1.53
CA GLN A 19 23.62 25.37 -2.82
C GLN A 19 25.15 25.32 -3.04
N GLU A 20 25.94 25.43 -1.98
CA GLU A 20 27.41 25.43 -2.07
C GLU A 20 28.02 24.01 -2.02
N GLN A 21 27.45 23.08 -1.25
CA GLN A 21 28.01 21.73 -1.07
C GLN A 21 27.49 20.68 -2.07
N ILE A 22 26.36 20.92 -2.73
CA ILE A 22 25.75 19.93 -3.62
C ILE A 22 26.00 20.35 -5.07
N PRO A 23 26.84 19.60 -5.81
CA PRO A 23 27.00 19.86 -7.24
C PRO A 23 25.64 19.73 -7.94
N ASP A 24 25.35 20.68 -8.83
CA ASP A 24 24.09 20.81 -9.59
C ASP A 24 22.83 21.21 -8.79
N PHE A 25 22.97 21.69 -7.54
CA PHE A 25 21.82 22.26 -6.83
C PHE A 25 21.44 23.64 -7.40
N ILE A 26 20.26 23.71 -8.04
CA ILE A 26 19.72 24.94 -8.60
C ILE A 26 18.60 25.47 -7.69
N PRO A 27 18.73 26.68 -7.13
CA PRO A 27 17.67 27.28 -6.32
C PRO A 27 16.48 27.66 -7.21
N ARG A 28 15.26 27.37 -6.74
CA ARG A 28 14.03 27.63 -7.49
C ARG A 28 13.07 28.49 -6.66
N ALA A 29 12.40 29.45 -7.29
CA ALA A 29 11.35 30.22 -6.65
C ALA A 29 10.24 29.35 -5.99
N PRO A 30 9.67 28.33 -6.67
CA PRO A 30 8.68 27.45 -6.04
C PRO A 30 9.24 26.66 -4.85
N GLN A 31 10.53 26.33 -4.86
CA GLN A 31 11.18 25.66 -3.73
C GLN A 31 11.23 26.56 -2.49
N ARG A 32 11.61 27.83 -2.66
CA ARG A 32 11.63 28.81 -1.56
C ARG A 32 10.23 29.08 -1.02
N GLN A 33 9.24 29.17 -1.90
CA GLN A 33 7.83 29.30 -1.51
C GLN A 33 7.39 28.10 -0.66
N MET A 34 7.68 26.87 -1.12
CA MET A 34 7.34 25.65 -0.37
C MET A 34 8.00 25.62 1.02
N ILE A 35 9.29 25.97 1.10
CA ILE A 35 10.00 26.06 2.39
C ILE A 35 9.30 27.05 3.33
N ALA A 36 8.94 28.23 2.83
CA ALA A 36 8.28 29.25 3.63
C ALA A 36 6.88 28.81 4.10
N ASP A 37 6.06 28.25 3.21
CA ASP A 37 4.71 27.79 3.54
C ASP A 37 4.71 26.63 4.53
N VAL A 38 5.64 25.67 4.37
CA VAL A 38 5.84 24.58 5.33
C VAL A 38 6.30 25.13 6.68
N ALA A 39 7.27 26.04 6.70
CA ALA A 39 7.79 26.62 7.93
C ALA A 39 6.71 27.36 8.73
N LYS A 40 5.92 28.21 8.07
CA LYS A 40 4.79 28.94 8.69
C LYS A 40 3.74 27.98 9.25
N THR A 41 3.44 26.91 8.53
CA THR A 41 2.42 25.94 8.95
C THR A 41 2.90 25.14 10.16
N LEU A 42 4.09 24.54 10.10
CA LEU A 42 4.62 23.72 11.20
C LEU A 42 4.91 24.54 12.47
N ALA A 43 5.26 25.82 12.31
CA ALA A 43 5.40 26.76 13.42
C ALA A 43 4.04 27.23 13.99
N GLY A 44 2.91 26.92 13.33
CA GLY A 44 1.59 27.39 13.74
C GLY A 44 1.39 28.89 13.56
N GLU A 45 2.10 29.51 12.61
CA GLU A 45 1.95 30.92 12.24
C GLU A 45 0.75 31.13 11.30
N GLU A 46 0.47 30.17 10.41
CA GLU A 46 -0.57 30.31 9.38
C GLU A 46 -1.39 29.02 9.20
N GLY A 47 -2.65 29.05 9.61
CA GLY A 47 -3.62 27.97 9.39
C GLY A 47 -3.47 26.76 10.33
N ARG A 48 -4.18 25.68 9.99
CA ARG A 48 -4.16 24.40 10.71
C ARG A 48 -3.22 23.41 10.00
N HIS A 49 -3.56 23.01 8.78
CA HIS A 49 -2.75 22.11 7.95
C HIS A 49 -2.48 22.72 6.57
N LEU A 50 -1.48 22.20 5.86
CA LEU A 50 -1.12 22.65 4.51
C LEU A 50 -1.13 21.47 3.54
N ALA A 51 -2.00 21.53 2.54
CA ALA A 51 -1.94 20.69 1.35
C ALA A 51 -1.22 21.44 0.23
N ILE A 52 0.05 21.07 -0.04
CA ILE A 52 0.89 21.74 -1.04
C ILE A 52 1.29 20.76 -2.16
N GLU A 53 0.75 21.00 -3.36
CA GLU A 53 1.12 20.29 -4.58
C GLU A 53 2.45 20.85 -5.09
N ALA A 54 3.47 20.01 -5.14
CA ALA A 54 4.82 20.37 -5.54
C ALA A 54 5.25 19.47 -6.70
N PRO A 55 5.09 19.93 -7.97
CA PRO A 55 5.44 19.15 -9.14
C PRO A 55 6.88 18.64 -9.12
N THR A 56 7.13 17.62 -9.94
CA THR A 56 8.49 17.08 -10.08
C THR A 56 9.46 18.18 -10.48
N GLY A 57 10.66 18.18 -9.88
CA GLY A 57 11.69 19.18 -10.14
C GLY A 57 11.70 20.37 -9.18
N VAL A 58 10.61 20.62 -8.44
CA VAL A 58 10.60 21.70 -7.41
C VAL A 58 11.64 21.43 -6.32
N GLY A 59 11.92 20.16 -6.01
CA GLY A 59 12.74 19.77 -4.86
C GLY A 59 11.91 19.58 -3.60
N LYS A 60 10.72 18.96 -3.75
CA LYS A 60 9.71 18.71 -2.72
C LYS A 60 10.31 18.20 -1.41
N THR A 61 11.11 17.14 -1.47
CA THR A 61 11.68 16.47 -0.29
C THR A 61 12.53 17.39 0.57
N LEU A 62 13.50 18.07 -0.03
CA LEU A 62 14.33 19.04 0.69
C LEU A 62 13.51 20.23 1.22
N SER A 63 12.44 20.61 0.51
CA SER A 63 11.63 21.78 0.86
C SER A 63 10.83 21.61 2.16
N TYR A 64 10.44 20.38 2.51
CA TYR A 64 9.83 20.11 3.82
C TYR A 64 10.84 19.64 4.87
N LEU A 65 11.93 18.97 4.48
CA LEU A 65 12.94 18.48 5.43
C LEU A 65 13.69 19.61 6.13
N ILE A 66 14.13 20.63 5.38
CA ILE A 66 14.90 21.75 5.94
C ILE A 66 14.12 22.48 7.06
N PRO A 67 12.92 23.04 6.79
CA PRO A 67 12.15 23.70 7.84
C PRO A 67 11.66 22.71 8.90
N GLY A 68 11.29 21.48 8.52
CA GLY A 68 10.84 20.46 9.47
C GLY A 68 11.90 20.09 10.51
N ILE A 69 13.15 19.87 10.09
CA ILE A 69 14.27 19.58 10.99
C ILE A 69 14.59 20.79 11.87
N ALA A 70 14.52 22.00 11.31
CA ALA A 70 14.83 23.22 12.05
C ALA A 70 13.86 23.41 13.22
N ILE A 71 12.55 23.28 12.95
CA ILE A 71 11.49 23.40 13.95
C ILE A 71 11.53 22.22 14.94
N ALA A 72 11.79 20.99 14.47
CA ALA A 72 11.93 19.82 15.32
C ALA A 72 13.02 20.02 16.38
N ARG A 73 14.16 20.60 16.00
CA ARG A 73 15.26 20.92 16.95
C ARG A 73 14.91 22.03 17.92
N GLU A 74 14.30 23.11 17.45
CA GLU A 74 13.94 24.25 18.30
C GLU A 74 12.89 23.86 19.35
N GLU A 75 11.91 23.04 18.97
CA GLU A 75 10.80 22.63 19.85
C GLU A 75 11.01 21.28 20.55
N GLN A 76 12.16 20.63 20.36
CA GLN A 76 12.44 19.27 20.87
C GLN A 76 11.36 18.25 20.49
N LYS A 77 10.87 18.35 19.25
CA LYS A 77 9.85 17.47 18.66
C LYS A 77 10.47 16.49 17.68
N THR A 78 9.74 15.43 17.36
CA THR A 78 10.14 14.47 16.32
C THR A 78 9.48 14.82 15.01
N LEU A 79 10.28 14.96 13.94
CA LEU A 79 9.77 15.07 12.58
C LEU A 79 9.47 13.67 12.02
N VAL A 80 8.21 13.37 11.79
CA VAL A 80 7.79 12.13 11.12
C VAL A 80 7.54 12.46 9.65
N VAL A 81 8.30 11.81 8.76
CA VAL A 81 8.11 11.90 7.31
C VAL A 81 7.50 10.58 6.84
N SER A 82 6.22 10.61 6.50
CA SER A 82 5.46 9.47 6.02
C SER A 82 5.36 9.48 4.51
N THR A 83 5.58 8.36 3.84
CA THR A 83 5.39 8.22 2.39
C THR A 83 4.62 6.94 2.02
N ALA A 84 4.30 6.75 0.75
CA ALA A 84 3.39 5.69 0.30
C ALA A 84 3.96 4.26 0.43
N ASN A 85 5.24 4.06 0.14
CA ASN A 85 5.83 2.71 0.07
C ASN A 85 7.31 2.70 0.49
N VAL A 86 7.82 1.49 0.76
CA VAL A 86 9.20 1.25 1.24
C VAL A 86 10.25 1.81 0.29
N ALA A 87 10.09 1.66 -1.01
CA ALA A 87 11.08 2.20 -1.96
C ALA A 87 11.21 3.74 -1.88
N LEU A 88 10.12 4.45 -1.59
CA LEU A 88 10.15 5.89 -1.33
C LEU A 88 10.74 6.20 0.06
N GLN A 89 10.44 5.37 1.07
CA GLN A 89 11.10 5.48 2.39
C GLN A 89 12.62 5.37 2.25
N ASP A 90 13.09 4.38 1.50
CA ASP A 90 14.53 4.13 1.25
C ASP A 90 15.15 5.26 0.45
N GLN A 91 14.42 5.87 -0.49
CA GLN A 91 14.91 7.05 -1.20
C GLN A 91 15.19 8.19 -0.23
N ILE A 92 14.25 8.48 0.67
CA ILE A 92 14.40 9.54 1.68
C ILE A 92 15.53 9.18 2.67
N TYR A 93 15.58 7.93 3.12
CA TYR A 93 16.53 7.45 4.13
C TYR A 93 17.97 7.29 3.62
N SER A 94 18.16 6.82 2.39
CA SER A 94 19.49 6.52 1.83
C SER A 94 20.08 7.62 0.95
N LYS A 95 19.27 8.58 0.48
CA LYS A 95 19.73 9.69 -0.37
C LYS A 95 19.51 11.05 0.25
N ASP A 96 18.26 11.40 0.56
CA ASP A 96 17.89 12.77 0.94
C ASP A 96 18.38 13.12 2.36
N LEU A 97 18.22 12.23 3.33
CA LEU A 97 18.70 12.45 4.70
C LEU A 97 20.23 12.42 4.83
N PRO A 98 20.97 11.50 4.18
CA PRO A 98 22.43 11.54 4.15
C PRO A 98 23.00 12.79 3.48
N LEU A 99 22.28 13.35 2.51
CA LEU A 99 22.62 14.64 1.90
C LEU A 99 22.51 15.77 2.91
N LEU A 100 21.43 15.81 3.71
CA LEU A 100 21.29 16.76 4.81
C LEU A 100 22.28 16.50 5.96
N LYS A 101 22.69 15.25 6.20
CA LYS A 101 23.71 14.91 7.19
C LYS A 101 25.07 15.54 6.87
N LYS A 102 25.38 15.82 5.59
CA LYS A 102 26.62 16.54 5.19
C LYS A 102 26.64 17.99 5.67
N ILE A 103 25.49 18.67 5.63
CA ILE A 103 25.35 20.06 6.10
C ILE A 103 24.98 20.14 7.59
N ILE A 104 24.39 19.08 8.15
CA ILE A 104 23.99 18.96 9.56
C ILE A 104 24.63 17.69 10.15
N PRO A 105 25.92 17.73 10.52
CA PRO A 105 26.67 16.54 10.95
C PRO A 105 26.09 15.82 12.18
N ASP A 106 25.31 16.51 13.02
CA ASP A 106 24.67 15.93 14.20
C ASP A 106 23.25 15.39 13.95
N LEU A 107 22.75 15.42 12.70
CA LEU A 107 21.38 14.99 12.37
C LEU A 107 21.14 13.52 12.76
N LYS A 108 20.15 13.23 13.60
CA LYS A 108 19.76 11.87 13.98
C LYS A 108 18.49 11.47 13.25
N PHE A 109 18.57 10.43 12.43
CA PHE A 109 17.41 9.94 11.69
C PHE A 109 17.37 8.41 11.65
N THR A 110 16.15 7.86 11.63
CA THR A 110 15.90 6.41 11.49
C THR A 110 14.71 6.17 10.56
N ALA A 111 14.50 4.92 10.15
CA ALA A 111 13.36 4.49 9.35
C ALA A 111 12.51 3.48 10.14
N ALA A 112 11.20 3.57 9.97
CA ALA A 112 10.22 2.75 10.64
C ALA A 112 9.43 1.92 9.61
N PHE A 113 9.39 0.61 9.84
CA PHE A 113 8.74 -0.36 8.96
C PHE A 113 7.79 -1.27 9.73
N GLY A 114 6.83 -1.86 9.02
CA GLY A 114 5.93 -2.86 9.57
C GLY A 114 6.67 -4.13 10.01
N ARG A 115 6.16 -4.78 11.05
CA ARG A 115 6.79 -5.97 11.66
C ARG A 115 7.06 -7.09 10.65
N GLY A 116 6.12 -7.36 9.74
CA GLY A 116 6.24 -8.39 8.71
C GLY A 116 7.36 -8.17 7.69
N ARG A 117 8.06 -7.02 7.73
CA ARG A 117 9.24 -6.76 6.90
C ARG A 117 10.57 -7.07 7.58
N TYR A 118 10.55 -7.41 8.86
CA TYR A 118 11.74 -7.82 9.60
C TYR A 118 11.83 -9.34 9.69
N VAL A 119 13.05 -9.85 9.51
CA VAL A 119 13.37 -11.25 9.79
C VAL A 119 13.26 -11.54 11.30
N CYS A 120 12.76 -12.72 11.65
CA CYS A 120 12.82 -13.23 13.01
C CYS A 120 14.13 -14.01 13.21
N PRO A 121 15.06 -13.56 14.07
CA PRO A 121 16.33 -14.26 14.28
C PRO A 121 16.14 -15.71 14.76
N ARG A 122 15.07 -15.98 15.53
CA ARG A 122 14.69 -17.33 15.95
C ARG A 122 14.40 -18.24 14.76
N ASN A 123 13.52 -17.80 13.86
CA ASN A 123 13.10 -18.61 12.72
C ASN A 123 14.23 -18.77 11.71
N LEU A 124 15.00 -17.71 11.44
CA LEU A 124 16.18 -17.77 10.58
C LEU A 124 17.22 -18.76 11.13
N THR A 125 17.46 -18.75 12.45
CA THR A 125 18.39 -19.70 13.07
C THR A 125 17.88 -21.15 12.95
N ALA A 126 16.58 -21.39 13.16
CA ALA A 126 16.00 -22.72 12.97
C ALA A 126 16.15 -23.21 11.52
N LEU A 127 15.86 -22.37 10.52
CA LEU A 127 15.98 -22.75 9.11
C LEU A 127 17.43 -22.84 8.60
N ALA A 128 18.38 -22.15 9.25
CA ALA A 128 19.79 -22.20 8.90
C ALA A 128 20.53 -23.40 9.52
N SER A 129 20.15 -23.81 10.74
CA SER A 129 20.89 -24.80 11.53
C SER A 129 20.27 -26.21 11.53
N THR A 130 19.00 -26.35 11.15
CA THR A 130 18.35 -27.67 11.10
C THR A 130 18.65 -28.38 9.78
N GLU A 131 19.00 -29.67 9.83
CA GLU A 131 19.22 -30.49 8.63
C GLU A 131 17.88 -30.80 7.93
N PRO A 132 17.78 -30.65 6.59
CA PRO A 132 16.61 -31.09 5.84
C PRO A 132 16.49 -32.62 5.94
N THR A 133 15.66 -33.10 6.87
CA THR A 133 15.33 -34.53 6.95
C THR A 133 14.37 -34.86 5.81
N GLN A 134 14.61 -35.98 5.09
CA GLN A 134 13.71 -36.41 4.01
C GLN A 134 12.29 -36.61 4.55
N GLN A 135 11.40 -35.63 4.32
CA GLN A 135 9.95 -35.67 4.54
C GLN A 135 9.53 -36.64 5.65
N ASP A 136 9.94 -36.35 6.88
CA ASP A 136 9.29 -37.01 8.02
C ASP A 136 7.87 -36.44 8.10
N LEU A 137 6.89 -37.26 7.75
CA LEU A 137 5.46 -36.88 7.72
C LEU A 137 4.99 -36.35 9.09
N LEU A 138 5.67 -36.72 10.17
CA LEU A 138 5.42 -36.22 11.52
C LEU A 138 5.98 -34.81 11.77
N ALA A 139 7.19 -34.49 11.27
CA ALA A 139 7.77 -33.14 11.37
C ALA A 139 6.98 -32.11 10.54
N PHE A 140 6.36 -32.55 9.44
CA PHE A 140 5.48 -31.72 8.61
C PHE A 140 4.14 -31.37 9.30
N LEU A 141 3.70 -32.18 10.27
CA LEU A 141 2.43 -31.99 10.99
C LEU A 141 2.57 -31.08 12.23
N ASP A 142 3.78 -30.89 12.75
CA ASP A 142 4.01 -30.18 14.03
C ASP A 142 4.51 -28.73 13.86
N ASP A 143 4.43 -28.16 12.65
CA ASP A 143 4.98 -26.80 12.33
C ASP A 143 6.49 -26.70 12.71
N GLU A 144 7.24 -27.79 12.64
CA GLU A 144 8.68 -27.75 12.91
C GLU A 144 9.37 -26.97 11.78
N LEU A 145 9.96 -25.81 12.14
CA LEU A 145 10.74 -24.94 11.25
C LEU A 145 11.96 -25.68 10.69
N THR A 146 11.73 -26.45 9.64
CA THR A 146 12.72 -27.20 8.89
C THR A 146 12.85 -26.62 7.47
N PRO A 147 14.07 -26.59 6.90
CA PRO A 147 14.24 -26.18 5.52
C PRO A 147 13.68 -27.25 4.57
N ASN A 148 12.96 -26.81 3.54
CA ASN A 148 12.33 -27.67 2.53
C ASN A 148 13.38 -28.46 1.71
N ASN A 149 14.58 -27.89 1.53
CA ASN A 149 15.68 -28.50 0.80
C ASN A 149 17.03 -27.91 1.22
N GLN A 150 18.11 -28.54 0.78
CA GLN A 150 19.49 -28.10 1.08
C GLN A 150 19.84 -26.73 0.49
N GLU A 151 19.19 -26.31 -0.60
CA GLU A 151 19.44 -25.00 -1.20
C GLU A 151 18.85 -23.88 -0.33
N GLU A 152 17.64 -24.09 0.20
CA GLU A 152 16.99 -23.21 1.16
C GLU A 152 17.81 -23.07 2.45
N GLN A 153 18.32 -24.18 2.99
CA GLN A 153 19.20 -24.17 4.17
C GLN A 153 20.47 -23.33 3.92
N LYS A 154 21.16 -23.52 2.78
CA LYS A 154 22.35 -22.73 2.42
C LYS A 154 22.05 -21.24 2.27
N ARG A 155 20.90 -20.90 1.67
CA ARG A 155 20.44 -19.51 1.55
C ARG A 155 20.17 -18.90 2.94
N CYS A 156 19.48 -19.62 3.83
CA CYS A 156 19.23 -19.19 5.20
C CYS A 156 20.53 -19.03 6.01
N ALA A 157 21.49 -19.94 5.86
CA ALA A 157 22.80 -19.81 6.50
C ALA A 157 23.58 -18.57 6.02
N LYS A 158 23.51 -18.26 4.71
CA LYS A 158 24.11 -17.03 4.17
C LYS A 158 23.46 -15.77 4.74
N LEU A 159 22.11 -15.73 4.75
CA LEU A 159 21.35 -14.62 5.33
C LEU A 159 21.66 -14.43 6.82
N LYS A 160 21.79 -15.53 7.57
CA LYS A 160 22.21 -15.48 8.98
C LYS A 160 23.61 -14.89 9.13
N GLY A 161 24.57 -15.31 8.31
CA GLY A 161 25.91 -14.74 8.33
C GLY A 161 25.93 -13.24 8.00
N ASP A 162 25.10 -12.78 7.06
CA ASP A 162 24.98 -11.36 6.74
C ASP A 162 24.29 -10.55 7.85
N LEU A 163 23.30 -11.13 8.53
CA LEU A 163 22.63 -10.53 9.68
C LEU A 163 23.60 -10.38 10.87
N ASP A 164 24.32 -11.45 11.21
CA ASP A 164 25.25 -11.48 12.35
C ASP A 164 26.47 -10.54 12.12
N THR A 165 26.79 -10.23 10.85
CA THR A 165 27.89 -9.31 10.47
C THR A 165 27.45 -7.89 10.11
N TYR A 166 26.17 -7.55 10.29
CA TYR A 166 25.57 -6.26 9.91
C TYR A 166 25.73 -5.88 8.43
N LYS A 167 25.98 -6.86 7.55
CA LYS A 167 25.88 -6.65 6.09
C LYS A 167 24.43 -6.57 5.64
N TRP A 168 23.53 -7.18 6.43
CA TRP A 168 22.09 -7.09 6.28
C TRP A 168 21.48 -6.65 7.60
N ASP A 169 20.57 -5.69 7.55
CA ASP A 169 19.87 -5.14 8.72
C ASP A 169 18.62 -5.96 9.11
N GLY A 170 18.36 -7.06 8.40
CA GLY A 170 17.22 -7.93 8.64
C GLY A 170 15.92 -7.49 7.95
N LEU A 171 15.94 -6.43 7.14
CA LEU A 171 14.78 -5.99 6.37
C LEU A 171 14.69 -6.75 5.04
N ARG A 172 13.50 -7.26 4.69
CA ARG A 172 13.31 -8.07 3.45
C ARG A 172 13.88 -7.41 2.20
N ASP A 173 13.67 -6.10 2.07
CA ASP A 173 13.99 -5.32 0.87
C ASP A 173 15.47 -4.91 0.77
N HIS A 174 16.26 -5.10 1.84
CA HIS A 174 17.65 -4.65 1.96
C HIS A 174 18.69 -5.77 1.75
N THR A 175 18.29 -6.87 1.11
CA THR A 175 19.20 -7.95 0.72
C THR A 175 19.15 -8.19 -0.78
N ASP A 176 20.31 -8.48 -1.36
CA ASP A 176 20.43 -8.86 -2.77
C ASP A 176 19.90 -10.27 -3.05
N ILE A 177 19.76 -11.09 -2.00
CA ILE A 177 19.32 -12.49 -2.10
C ILE A 177 17.81 -12.50 -2.33
N ALA A 178 17.38 -13.15 -3.42
CA ALA A 178 15.96 -13.35 -3.69
C ALA A 178 15.34 -14.28 -2.63
N ILE A 179 14.35 -13.77 -1.90
CA ILE A 179 13.59 -14.53 -0.91
C ILE A 179 12.16 -14.70 -1.41
N ASP A 180 11.75 -15.96 -1.59
CA ASP A 180 10.38 -16.35 -1.92
C ASP A 180 9.41 -15.84 -0.84
N ASP A 181 8.17 -15.52 -1.23
CA ASP A 181 7.10 -15.16 -0.29
C ASP A 181 6.81 -16.26 0.71
N ASP A 182 6.85 -17.54 0.29
CA ASP A 182 6.65 -18.67 1.22
C ASP A 182 7.76 -18.74 2.28
N LEU A 183 9.01 -18.65 1.83
CA LEU A 183 10.17 -18.63 2.72
C LEU A 183 10.12 -17.40 3.64
N TRP A 184 9.72 -16.24 3.14
CA TRP A 184 9.61 -15.03 3.97
C TRP A 184 8.52 -15.13 5.05
N ARG A 185 7.38 -15.78 4.76
CA ARG A 185 6.34 -16.06 5.76
C ARG A 185 6.87 -16.94 6.89
N ARG A 186 7.77 -17.88 6.59
CA ARG A 186 8.45 -18.72 7.61
C ARG A 186 9.57 -17.97 8.33
N LEU A 187 10.30 -17.07 7.65
CA LEU A 187 11.40 -16.30 8.22
C LEU A 187 10.96 -15.13 9.10
N SER A 188 9.83 -14.51 8.80
CA SER A 188 9.24 -13.44 9.60
C SER A 188 8.25 -14.00 10.62
N THR A 189 7.81 -13.16 11.55
CA THR A 189 6.73 -13.51 12.48
C THR A 189 5.77 -12.34 12.65
N ASP A 190 4.48 -12.65 12.62
CA ASP A 190 3.46 -11.67 12.98
C ASP A 190 3.57 -11.30 14.46
N LYS A 191 2.84 -10.25 14.87
CA LYS A 191 2.68 -9.94 16.30
C LYS A 191 2.16 -11.17 17.05
N ALA A 192 1.36 -11.98 16.36
CA ALA A 192 0.79 -13.18 16.91
C ALA A 192 1.83 -14.26 17.24
N SER A 193 2.75 -14.49 16.32
CA SER A 193 3.71 -15.59 16.43
C SER A 193 5.00 -15.21 17.18
N CYS A 194 5.11 -13.98 17.70
CA CYS A 194 6.30 -13.53 18.41
C CYS A 194 6.18 -13.65 19.93
N LEU A 195 7.30 -14.02 20.53
CA LEU A 195 7.46 -14.24 21.95
C LEU A 195 7.87 -12.96 22.70
N ASN A 196 8.07 -11.84 21.99
CA ASN A 196 8.46 -10.54 22.54
C ASN A 196 9.61 -10.67 23.56
N ARG A 197 9.45 -10.14 24.78
CA ARG A 197 10.46 -10.15 25.86
C ARG A 197 10.89 -11.56 26.28
N ASN A 198 10.10 -12.58 25.95
CA ASN A 198 10.34 -13.98 26.29
C ASN A 198 11.27 -14.66 25.26
N CYS A 199 11.59 -13.98 24.17
CA CYS A 199 12.52 -14.48 23.16
C CYS A 199 13.98 -14.26 23.59
N TYR A 200 14.82 -15.31 23.51
CA TYR A 200 16.26 -15.17 23.73
C TYR A 200 16.92 -14.12 22.82
N TYR A 201 16.43 -13.97 21.58
CA TYR A 201 16.91 -12.99 20.61
C TYR A 201 16.31 -11.60 20.76
N TYR A 202 15.52 -11.30 21.82
CA TYR A 202 14.80 -10.03 21.95
C TYR A 202 15.70 -8.79 21.84
N ARG A 203 16.89 -8.83 22.46
CA ARG A 203 17.84 -7.70 22.48
C ARG A 203 18.52 -7.46 21.13
N GLU A 204 18.71 -8.52 20.35
CA GLU A 204 19.35 -8.51 19.03
C GLU A 204 18.33 -8.48 17.89
N CYS A 205 17.04 -8.51 18.20
CA CYS A 205 15.97 -8.55 17.21
C CYS A 205 15.94 -7.22 16.42
N PRO A 206 16.15 -7.24 15.09
CA PRO A 206 16.21 -6.04 14.28
C PRO A 206 14.99 -5.13 14.43
N PHE A 207 13.80 -5.71 14.50
CA PHE A 207 12.54 -4.98 14.73
C PHE A 207 12.56 -4.17 16.04
N PHE A 208 13.03 -4.76 17.15
CA PHE A 208 13.08 -4.09 18.45
C PHE A 208 14.27 -3.13 18.57
N VAL A 209 15.35 -3.33 17.82
CA VAL A 209 16.44 -2.36 17.67
C VAL A 209 15.92 -1.11 16.96
N ALA A 210 15.32 -1.25 15.77
CA ALA A 210 14.74 -0.14 15.02
C ALA A 210 13.68 0.63 15.83
N ARG A 211 12.84 -0.07 16.62
CA ARG A 211 11.88 0.54 17.55
C ARG A 211 12.54 1.41 18.63
N ARG A 212 13.72 1.01 19.13
CA ARG A 212 14.46 1.80 20.14
C ARG A 212 15.09 3.04 19.52
N GLU A 213 15.57 2.95 18.28
CA GLU A 213 16.13 4.09 17.55
C GLU A 213 15.11 5.22 17.31
N ILE A 214 13.83 4.87 17.13
CA ILE A 214 12.74 5.86 16.96
C ILE A 214 12.67 6.84 18.14
N GLN A 215 12.98 6.40 19.36
CA GLN A 215 12.82 7.21 20.57
C GLN A 215 13.86 8.34 20.68
N GLU A 216 15.05 8.17 20.07
CA GLU A 216 16.17 9.11 20.14
C GLU A 216 16.37 9.91 18.83
N ALA A 217 15.53 9.65 17.82
CA ALA A 217 15.66 10.24 16.49
C ALA A 217 14.98 11.61 16.39
N GLU A 218 15.63 12.54 15.68
CA GLU A 218 15.03 13.82 15.30
C GLU A 218 14.08 13.64 14.12
N VAL A 219 14.42 12.73 13.19
CA VAL A 219 13.62 12.41 12.01
C VAL A 219 13.31 10.92 11.93
N VAL A 220 12.03 10.57 11.77
CA VAL A 220 11.56 9.19 11.57
C VAL A 220 10.90 9.09 10.20
N VAL A 221 11.46 8.26 9.32
CA VAL A 221 10.86 7.98 8.01
C VAL A 221 9.92 6.78 8.12
N ALA A 222 8.62 7.01 7.95
CA ALA A 222 7.58 5.99 8.05
C ALA A 222 6.81 5.83 6.73
N ASN A 223 5.92 4.84 6.65
CA ASN A 223 4.89 4.81 5.64
C ASN A 223 3.52 5.16 6.22
N HIS A 224 2.57 5.51 5.36
CA HIS A 224 1.24 5.96 5.78
C HIS A 224 0.53 4.89 6.61
N ALA A 225 0.60 3.62 6.22
CA ALA A 225 -0.06 2.53 6.95
C ALA A 225 0.48 2.39 8.38
N LEU A 226 1.80 2.52 8.55
CA LEU A 226 2.44 2.49 9.86
C LEU A 226 2.06 3.71 10.71
N VAL A 227 1.98 4.91 10.12
CA VAL A 227 1.53 6.11 10.85
C VAL A 227 0.09 5.94 11.30
N MET A 228 -0.82 5.49 10.43
CA MET A 228 -2.21 5.23 10.79
C MET A 228 -2.33 4.21 11.93
N ALA A 229 -1.62 3.08 11.82
CA ALA A 229 -1.59 2.07 12.88
C ALA A 229 -0.99 2.59 14.20
N ALA A 230 0.01 3.48 14.13
CA ALA A 230 0.61 4.11 15.29
C ALA A 230 -0.35 5.09 15.98
N MET A 231 -1.19 5.81 15.22
CA MET A 231 -2.23 6.68 15.79
C MET A 231 -3.39 5.90 16.40
N GLU A 232 -3.67 4.68 15.93
CA GLU A 232 -4.70 3.81 16.54
C GLU A 232 -4.23 3.14 17.83
N SER A 233 -2.95 2.73 17.89
CA SER A 233 -2.42 1.92 19.00
C SER A 233 -1.54 2.69 20.00
N GLU A 234 -1.18 3.94 19.71
CA GLU A 234 -0.28 4.81 20.49
C GLU A 234 1.07 4.15 20.88
N ALA A 235 1.50 3.10 20.16
CA ALA A 235 2.55 2.20 20.64
C ALA A 235 3.86 2.26 19.84
N VAL A 236 3.97 3.10 18.81
CA VAL A 236 5.12 3.09 17.88
C VAL A 236 5.80 4.44 17.75
N LEU A 237 5.03 5.48 17.50
CA LEU A 237 5.52 6.85 17.35
C LEU A 237 5.41 7.60 18.68
N PRO A 238 6.17 8.69 18.87
CA PRO A 238 5.96 9.60 19.99
C PRO A 238 4.52 10.11 20.07
N ASP A 239 4.15 10.65 21.24
CA ASP A 239 2.84 11.27 21.49
C ASP A 239 2.51 12.29 20.37
N PRO A 240 1.31 12.22 19.74
CA PRO A 240 0.90 13.08 18.63
C PRO A 240 1.15 14.58 18.84
N LYS A 241 1.04 15.09 20.07
CA LYS A 241 1.28 16.52 20.38
C LYS A 241 2.74 16.95 20.19
N ASN A 242 3.67 16.00 20.24
CA ASN A 242 5.12 16.19 20.10
C ASN A 242 5.61 15.83 18.68
N LEU A 243 4.69 15.64 17.72
CA LEU A 243 5.03 15.32 16.34
C LEU A 243 4.92 16.55 15.44
N LEU A 244 5.88 16.66 14.53
CA LEU A 244 5.71 17.38 13.26
C LEU A 244 5.51 16.32 12.18
N LEU A 245 4.39 16.34 11.48
CA LEU A 245 4.09 15.31 10.49
C LEU A 245 4.09 15.86 9.07
N VAL A 246 4.88 15.22 8.21
CA VAL A 246 4.85 15.38 6.76
C VAL A 246 4.31 14.10 6.13
N LEU A 247 3.23 14.22 5.37
CA LEU A 247 2.62 13.17 4.57
C LEU A 247 3.00 13.41 3.11
N ASP A 248 4.14 12.85 2.70
CA ASP A 248 4.61 12.85 1.32
C ASP A 248 3.91 11.78 0.49
N GLU A 249 3.64 12.06 -0.79
CA GLU A 249 2.69 11.29 -1.61
C GLU A 249 1.30 11.17 -0.95
N GLY A 250 0.88 12.23 -0.25
CA GLY A 250 -0.34 12.26 0.55
C GLY A 250 -1.65 12.09 -0.23
N HIS A 251 -1.62 11.95 -1.57
CA HIS A 251 -2.78 11.55 -2.35
C HIS A 251 -3.22 10.11 -2.05
N HIS A 252 -2.34 9.23 -1.56
CA HIS A 252 -2.69 7.87 -1.14
C HIS A 252 -3.36 7.82 0.24
N LEU A 253 -3.36 8.92 0.99
CA LEU A 253 -3.81 8.91 2.38
C LEU A 253 -5.27 8.44 2.57
N PRO A 254 -6.25 8.84 1.73
CA PRO A 254 -7.61 8.31 1.86
C PRO A 254 -7.68 6.80 1.59
N ASP A 255 -6.89 6.29 0.66
CA ASP A 255 -6.87 4.85 0.36
C ASP A 255 -6.23 4.06 1.50
N VAL A 256 -5.16 4.59 2.11
CA VAL A 256 -4.54 3.98 3.29
C VAL A 256 -5.46 4.02 4.50
N ALA A 257 -6.21 5.11 4.71
CA ALA A 257 -7.20 5.16 5.77
C ALA A 257 -8.39 4.23 5.52
N ARG A 258 -8.68 3.90 4.25
CA ARG A 258 -9.72 2.93 3.90
C ARG A 258 -9.38 1.52 4.35
N ASP A 259 -8.10 1.15 4.38
CA ASP A 259 -7.63 -0.14 4.91
C ASP A 259 -8.10 -0.38 6.37
N ALA A 260 -8.19 0.69 7.19
CA ALA A 260 -8.75 0.63 8.53
C ALA A 260 -10.26 0.29 8.55
N LEU A 261 -10.99 0.61 7.48
CA LEU A 261 -12.42 0.34 7.27
C LEU A 261 -12.67 -0.79 6.27
N GLU A 262 -11.64 -1.59 5.97
CA GLU A 262 -11.70 -2.75 5.10
C GLU A 262 -11.49 -4.02 5.93
N MET A 263 -12.39 -4.99 5.75
CA MET A 263 -12.24 -6.32 6.31
C MET A 263 -12.94 -7.34 5.44
N SER A 264 -12.25 -8.45 5.19
CA SER A 264 -12.77 -9.65 4.55
C SER A 264 -12.43 -10.84 5.43
N ALA A 265 -13.42 -11.66 5.78
CA ALA A 265 -13.17 -12.86 6.55
C ALA A 265 -14.02 -14.03 6.06
N GLU A 266 -13.48 -15.23 6.25
CA GLU A 266 -14.21 -16.46 6.00
C GLU A 266 -15.32 -16.63 7.05
N ILE A 267 -16.51 -17.02 6.57
CA ILE A 267 -17.70 -17.23 7.39
C ILE A 267 -18.35 -18.61 7.12
N THR A 268 -17.69 -19.49 6.36
CA THR A 268 -18.17 -20.83 6.04
C THR A 268 -18.48 -21.62 7.32
N ALA A 269 -19.73 -22.08 7.48
CA ALA A 269 -20.18 -22.68 8.75
C ALA A 269 -19.33 -23.88 9.23
N PRO A 270 -19.00 -24.91 8.41
CA PRO A 270 -18.12 -26.01 8.84
C PRO A 270 -16.74 -25.56 9.32
N TRP A 271 -16.12 -24.61 8.62
CA TRP A 271 -14.84 -24.04 9.04
C TRP A 271 -14.98 -23.30 10.38
N TYR A 272 -16.04 -22.51 10.53
CA TYR A 272 -16.32 -21.75 11.74
C TYR A 272 -16.53 -22.65 12.96
N ARG A 273 -17.23 -23.79 12.78
CA ARG A 273 -17.40 -24.81 13.83
C ARG A 273 -16.05 -25.30 14.34
N LEU A 274 -15.17 -25.68 13.42
CA LEU A 274 -13.82 -26.15 13.75
C LEU A 274 -13.03 -25.09 14.53
N GLN A 275 -13.08 -23.82 14.13
CA GLN A 275 -12.37 -22.75 14.84
C GLN A 275 -12.88 -22.57 16.28
N LEU A 276 -14.21 -22.63 16.49
CA LEU A 276 -14.80 -22.51 17.82
C LEU A 276 -14.46 -23.72 18.71
N ASP A 277 -14.53 -24.94 18.18
CA ASP A 277 -14.16 -26.15 18.91
C ASP A 277 -12.68 -26.13 19.32
N LEU A 278 -11.79 -25.71 18.41
CA LEU A 278 -10.36 -25.52 18.70
C LEU A 278 -10.13 -24.46 19.78
N PHE A 279 -10.85 -23.35 19.73
CA PHE A 279 -10.71 -22.27 20.73
C PHE A 279 -11.20 -22.71 22.11
N THR A 280 -12.36 -23.35 22.21
CA THR A 280 -12.87 -23.92 23.46
C THR A 280 -11.87 -24.90 24.08
N LYS A 281 -11.34 -25.84 23.28
CA LYS A 281 -10.34 -26.81 23.73
C LYS A 281 -9.06 -26.12 24.20
N LEU A 282 -8.62 -25.08 23.48
CA LEU A 282 -7.46 -24.29 23.83
C LEU A 282 -7.63 -23.58 25.17
N VAL A 283 -8.78 -22.93 25.39
CA VAL A 283 -9.10 -22.27 26.67
C VAL A 283 -9.10 -23.28 27.82
N ALA A 284 -9.74 -24.44 27.65
CA ALA A 284 -9.73 -25.50 28.65
C ALA A 284 -8.29 -25.96 28.97
N THR A 285 -7.47 -26.19 27.94
CA THR A 285 -6.07 -26.58 28.08
C THR A 285 -5.26 -25.51 28.83
N CYS A 286 -5.47 -24.22 28.53
CA CYS A 286 -4.85 -23.11 29.24
C CYS A 286 -5.27 -23.09 30.72
N MET A 287 -6.55 -23.33 31.03
CA MET A 287 -7.04 -23.36 32.41
C MET A 287 -6.48 -24.52 33.22
N GLU A 288 -6.31 -25.69 32.61
CA GLU A 288 -5.74 -26.89 33.24
C GLU A 288 -4.23 -26.77 33.45
N GLN A 289 -3.48 -26.38 32.42
CA GLN A 289 -2.01 -26.38 32.45
C GLN A 289 -1.44 -25.10 33.08
N PHE A 290 -2.10 -23.95 32.87
CA PHE A 290 -1.59 -22.63 33.26
C PHE A 290 -2.73 -21.74 33.77
N ARG A 291 -3.41 -22.15 34.84
CA ARG A 291 -4.58 -21.45 35.41
C ARG A 291 -4.39 -19.93 35.49
N PRO A 292 -5.20 -19.11 34.80
CA PRO A 292 -5.04 -17.66 34.79
C PRO A 292 -5.20 -17.02 36.17
N LYS A 293 -4.52 -15.89 36.39
CA LYS A 293 -4.69 -15.08 37.61
C LYS A 293 -6.10 -14.50 37.69
N THR A 294 -6.64 -14.05 36.56
CA THR A 294 -8.00 -13.53 36.44
C THR A 294 -8.79 -14.47 35.54
N ILE A 295 -9.83 -15.09 36.07
CA ILE A 295 -10.70 -16.00 35.30
C ILE A 295 -11.98 -15.22 34.97
N PRO A 296 -12.13 -14.73 33.73
CA PRO A 296 -13.36 -14.07 33.33
C PRO A 296 -14.53 -15.07 33.32
N PRO A 297 -15.77 -14.62 33.54
CA PRO A 297 -16.94 -15.49 33.57
C PRO A 297 -17.14 -16.27 32.27
N LEU A 298 -16.68 -15.72 31.14
CA LEU A 298 -16.76 -16.37 29.83
C LEU A 298 -15.78 -17.53 29.67
N ALA A 299 -14.73 -17.63 30.50
CA ALA A 299 -13.80 -18.77 30.47
C ALA A 299 -14.41 -20.05 31.08
N ILE A 300 -15.52 -19.95 31.80
CA ILE A 300 -16.20 -21.10 32.40
C ILE A 300 -16.72 -22.00 31.26
N PRO A 301 -16.37 -23.30 31.20
CA PRO A 301 -16.67 -24.15 30.05
C PRO A 301 -18.14 -24.15 29.60
N GLU A 302 -19.09 -24.21 30.54
CA GLU A 302 -20.52 -24.14 30.23
C GLU A 302 -20.91 -22.84 29.53
N ARG A 303 -20.38 -21.70 30.02
CA ARG A 303 -20.65 -20.38 29.44
C ARG A 303 -19.95 -20.18 28.12
N LEU A 304 -18.71 -20.64 27.99
CA LEU A 304 -17.96 -20.57 26.75
C LEU A 304 -18.64 -21.37 25.66
N ASN A 305 -19.05 -22.61 25.97
CA ASN A 305 -19.74 -23.47 25.02
C ASN A 305 -21.09 -22.88 24.62
N ALA A 306 -21.90 -22.44 25.57
CA ALA A 306 -23.18 -21.79 25.25
C ALA A 306 -22.99 -20.56 24.35
N HIS A 307 -21.97 -19.75 24.61
CA HIS A 307 -21.64 -18.59 23.80
C HIS A 307 -21.14 -18.98 22.39
N CYS A 308 -20.32 -20.02 22.27
CA CYS A 308 -19.83 -20.53 20.98
C CYS A 308 -20.97 -21.19 20.17
N GLU A 309 -21.89 -21.89 20.81
CA GLU A 309 -23.07 -22.47 20.13
C GLU A 309 -24.00 -21.36 19.61
N GLU A 310 -24.30 -20.34 20.41
CA GLU A 310 -25.08 -19.19 19.96
C GLU A 310 -24.42 -18.50 18.75
N LEU A 311 -23.10 -18.28 18.80
CA LEU A 311 -22.34 -17.71 17.70
C LEU A 311 -22.42 -18.59 16.45
N TYR A 312 -22.30 -19.91 16.59
CA TYR A 312 -22.38 -20.85 15.49
C TYR A 312 -23.78 -20.90 14.85
N GLU A 313 -24.85 -20.90 15.65
CA GLU A 313 -26.23 -20.86 15.17
C GLU A 313 -26.49 -19.61 14.31
N LEU A 314 -25.97 -18.46 14.73
CA LEU A 314 -26.06 -17.20 13.96
C LEU A 314 -25.26 -17.28 12.64
N ILE A 315 -24.05 -17.83 12.67
CA ILE A 315 -23.24 -18.05 11.46
C ILE A 315 -23.94 -19.02 10.50
N ALA A 316 -24.51 -20.12 10.99
CA ALA A 316 -25.23 -21.09 10.19
C ALA A 316 -26.49 -20.46 9.56
N SER A 317 -27.24 -19.68 10.33
CA SER A 317 -28.41 -18.94 9.85
C SER A 317 -28.02 -17.94 8.76
N LEU A 318 -26.94 -17.18 8.97
CA LEU A 318 -26.41 -16.24 7.98
C LEU A 318 -25.95 -16.95 6.70
N ASN A 319 -25.27 -18.10 6.81
CA ASN A 319 -24.87 -18.91 5.66
C ASN A 319 -26.08 -19.35 4.86
N ASN A 320 -27.15 -19.82 5.53
CA ASN A 320 -28.38 -20.24 4.87
C ASN A 320 -29.00 -19.07 4.09
N ILE A 321 -29.12 -17.89 4.71
CA ILE A 321 -29.66 -16.68 4.06
C ILE A 321 -28.80 -16.27 2.86
N LEU A 322 -27.48 -16.17 3.03
CA LEU A 322 -26.56 -15.75 1.96
C LEU A 322 -26.56 -16.74 0.79
N ASN A 323 -26.68 -18.03 1.07
CA ASN A 323 -26.72 -19.06 0.03
C ASN A 323 -27.98 -18.97 -0.86
N LEU A 324 -29.08 -18.38 -0.39
CA LEU A 324 -30.27 -18.15 -1.22
C LEU A 324 -30.03 -17.14 -2.35
N TYR A 325 -29.06 -16.24 -2.19
CA TYR A 325 -28.73 -15.22 -3.20
C TYR A 325 -27.79 -15.73 -4.29
N MET A 326 -27.23 -16.93 -4.15
CA MET A 326 -26.14 -17.43 -5.01
C MET A 326 -26.45 -18.84 -5.55
N PRO A 327 -26.16 -19.14 -6.82
CA PRO A 327 -26.41 -20.45 -7.40
C PRO A 327 -25.69 -21.56 -6.62
N ALA A 328 -26.37 -22.67 -6.33
CA ALA A 328 -25.80 -23.76 -5.55
C ALA A 328 -24.62 -24.44 -6.27
N GLY A 329 -23.57 -24.78 -5.52
CA GLY A 329 -22.41 -25.55 -6.03
C GLY A 329 -21.52 -24.80 -7.01
N GLN A 330 -21.65 -23.48 -7.12
CA GLN A 330 -20.81 -22.64 -7.99
C GLN A 330 -20.18 -21.50 -7.20
N GLU A 331 -19.05 -21.00 -7.72
CA GLU A 331 -18.52 -19.69 -7.33
C GLU A 331 -19.54 -18.61 -7.70
N ALA A 332 -19.72 -17.65 -6.80
CA ALA A 332 -20.75 -16.64 -6.94
C ALA A 332 -20.41 -15.39 -6.11
N GLU A 333 -21.09 -14.30 -6.41
CA GLU A 333 -20.98 -13.04 -5.70
C GLU A 333 -22.37 -12.43 -5.51
N HIS A 334 -22.64 -11.91 -4.30
CA HIS A 334 -23.86 -11.16 -4.01
C HIS A 334 -23.52 -9.88 -3.24
N ARG A 335 -23.88 -8.73 -3.82
CA ARG A 335 -23.70 -7.39 -3.24
C ARG A 335 -25.02 -6.81 -2.77
N PHE A 336 -25.00 -6.22 -1.58
CA PHE A 336 -26.15 -5.47 -1.04
C PHE A 336 -26.17 -4.04 -1.59
N ALA A 337 -27.26 -3.66 -2.26
CA ALA A 337 -27.45 -2.31 -2.80
C ALA A 337 -27.38 -1.26 -1.68
N MET A 338 -26.77 -0.10 -1.94
CA MET A 338 -26.51 0.95 -0.95
C MET A 338 -25.75 0.49 0.32
N GLY A 339 -25.21 -0.73 0.35
CA GLY A 339 -24.65 -1.30 1.58
C GLY A 339 -25.69 -1.58 2.67
N GLU A 340 -26.97 -1.62 2.29
CA GLU A 340 -28.10 -1.81 3.20
C GLU A 340 -28.41 -3.31 3.34
N LEU A 341 -28.29 -3.82 4.56
CA LEU A 341 -28.60 -5.21 4.87
C LEU A 341 -30.10 -5.33 5.20
N PRO A 342 -30.77 -6.43 4.79
CA PRO A 342 -32.10 -6.75 5.29
C PRO A 342 -32.12 -6.80 6.83
N ASP A 343 -33.24 -6.43 7.46
CA ASP A 343 -33.35 -6.30 8.92
C ASP A 343 -32.87 -7.55 9.68
N GLU A 344 -33.29 -8.75 9.23
CA GLU A 344 -32.86 -10.03 9.82
C GLU A 344 -31.34 -10.22 9.73
N VAL A 345 -30.73 -9.89 8.59
CA VAL A 345 -29.28 -10.00 8.38
C VAL A 345 -28.54 -8.97 9.23
N LEU A 346 -29.07 -7.76 9.36
CA LEU A 346 -28.51 -6.71 10.19
C LEU A 346 -28.54 -7.09 11.68
N GLU A 347 -29.65 -7.64 12.17
CA GLU A 347 -29.78 -8.11 13.55
C GLU A 347 -28.77 -9.23 13.86
N ILE A 348 -28.62 -10.20 12.94
CA ILE A 348 -27.59 -11.23 13.03
C ILE A 348 -26.20 -10.59 13.10
N CYS A 349 -25.85 -9.66 12.19
CA CYS A 349 -24.55 -9.00 12.17
C CYS A 349 -24.25 -8.24 13.48
N GLN A 350 -25.24 -7.55 14.05
CA GLN A 350 -25.10 -6.82 15.31
C GLN A 350 -24.84 -7.78 16.48
N ARG A 351 -25.53 -8.92 16.51
CA ARG A 351 -25.30 -9.94 17.54
C ARG A 351 -23.93 -10.60 17.38
N LEU A 352 -23.55 -10.96 16.15
CA LEU A 352 -22.22 -11.49 15.82
C LEU A 352 -21.11 -10.52 16.24
N ALA A 353 -21.27 -9.22 16.02
CA ALA A 353 -20.29 -8.20 16.44
C ALA A 353 -20.05 -8.23 17.95
N LYS A 354 -21.10 -8.39 18.75
CA LYS A 354 -20.97 -8.46 20.21
C LYS A 354 -20.30 -9.74 20.67
N LEU A 355 -20.73 -10.89 20.16
CA LEU A 355 -20.20 -12.19 20.54
C LEU A 355 -18.72 -12.34 20.14
N THR A 356 -18.35 -11.94 18.91
CA THR A 356 -16.96 -12.02 18.44
C THR A 356 -16.04 -11.06 19.19
N GLU A 357 -16.50 -9.87 19.57
CA GLU A 357 -15.73 -8.95 20.41
C GLU A 357 -15.49 -9.51 21.82
N MET A 358 -16.47 -10.22 22.40
CA MET A 358 -16.29 -10.90 23.69
C MET A 358 -15.25 -12.03 23.62
N LEU A 359 -15.24 -12.83 22.56
CA LEU A 359 -14.23 -13.86 22.34
C LEU A 359 -12.85 -13.27 22.06
N ARG A 360 -12.77 -12.16 21.31
CA ARG A 360 -11.54 -11.39 21.10
C ARG A 360 -10.94 -10.95 22.44
N GLY A 361 -11.75 -10.32 23.29
CA GLY A 361 -11.32 -9.88 24.62
C GLY A 361 -10.90 -11.04 25.54
N LEU A 362 -11.56 -12.19 25.44
CA LEU A 362 -11.16 -13.41 26.15
C LEU A 362 -9.78 -13.89 25.69
N ALA A 363 -9.57 -14.02 24.38
CA ALA A 363 -8.30 -14.44 23.80
C ALA A 363 -7.15 -13.48 24.17
N GLU A 364 -7.40 -12.18 24.15
CA GLU A 364 -6.45 -11.14 24.56
C GLU A 364 -6.05 -11.27 26.03
N LEU A 365 -7.03 -11.49 26.92
CA LEU A 365 -6.77 -11.71 28.35
C LEU A 365 -5.90 -12.94 28.58
N PHE A 366 -6.25 -14.08 27.97
CA PHE A 366 -5.44 -15.30 28.09
C PHE A 366 -4.04 -15.11 27.53
N LEU A 367 -3.91 -14.43 26.39
CA LEU A 367 -2.61 -14.16 25.78
C LEU A 367 -1.71 -13.32 26.71
N ASN A 368 -2.27 -12.28 27.33
CA ASN A 368 -1.55 -11.44 28.28
C ASN A 368 -1.13 -12.24 29.53
N ASP A 369 -2.02 -13.05 30.11
CA ASP A 369 -1.73 -13.90 31.28
C ASP A 369 -0.65 -14.97 30.97
N LEU A 370 -0.76 -15.67 29.85
CA LEU A 370 0.26 -16.63 29.42
C LEU A 370 1.63 -15.96 29.21
N SER A 371 1.62 -14.73 28.71
CA SER A 371 2.84 -13.94 28.48
C SER A 371 3.52 -13.50 29.78
N GLU A 372 2.78 -13.32 30.87
CA GLU A 372 3.34 -13.00 32.20
C GLU A 372 4.01 -14.22 32.87
N LYS A 373 3.60 -15.45 32.51
CA LYS A 373 4.06 -16.70 33.15
C LYS A 373 5.37 -17.27 32.61
N THR A 374 5.93 -16.67 31.57
CA THR A 374 7.17 -17.12 30.91
C THR A 374 8.40 -17.07 31.79
N GLY A 375 8.39 -16.29 32.86
CA GLY A 375 9.49 -16.24 33.83
C GLY A 375 9.54 -17.39 34.84
N SER A 376 8.50 -18.23 34.95
CA SER A 376 8.32 -19.16 36.06
C SER A 376 7.94 -20.60 35.68
N HIS A 377 7.73 -20.89 34.40
CA HIS A 377 7.21 -22.19 33.93
C HIS A 377 8.01 -22.77 32.75
N ASP A 378 7.73 -24.02 32.38
CA ASP A 378 8.29 -24.69 31.19
C ASP A 378 8.05 -23.88 29.91
N ILE A 379 9.16 -23.35 29.41
CA ILE A 379 9.24 -22.41 28.29
C ILE A 379 8.68 -23.02 27.01
N VAL A 380 8.87 -24.32 26.75
CA VAL A 380 8.49 -24.92 25.46
C VAL A 380 6.98 -25.08 25.35
N ARG A 381 6.34 -25.65 26.38
CA ARG A 381 4.89 -25.89 26.37
C ARG A 381 4.11 -24.58 26.44
N LEU A 382 4.56 -23.64 27.26
CA LEU A 382 3.95 -22.32 27.39
C LEU A 382 4.03 -21.53 26.07
N HIS A 383 5.16 -21.59 25.37
CA HIS A 383 5.31 -20.94 24.06
C HIS A 383 4.37 -21.51 23.00
N ARG A 384 4.14 -22.84 22.97
CA ARG A 384 3.17 -23.45 22.03
C ARG A 384 1.75 -22.92 22.25
N LEU A 385 1.33 -22.81 23.51
CA LEU A 385 0.02 -22.26 23.88
C LEU A 385 -0.11 -20.77 23.56
N ILE A 386 0.94 -19.98 23.80
CA ILE A 386 0.97 -18.56 23.41
C ILE A 386 0.74 -18.43 21.89
N LEU A 387 1.44 -19.22 21.07
CA LEU A 387 1.28 -19.19 19.61
C LEU A 387 -0.15 -19.56 19.17
N GLN A 388 -0.74 -20.60 19.76
CA GLN A 388 -2.11 -20.99 19.47
C GLN A 388 -3.13 -19.92 19.88
N MET A 389 -2.97 -19.35 21.08
CA MET A 389 -3.85 -18.30 21.59
C MET A 389 -3.77 -17.03 20.74
N ASN A 390 -2.57 -16.67 20.30
CA ASN A 390 -2.37 -15.49 19.49
C ASN A 390 -2.93 -15.64 18.06
N ARG A 391 -2.87 -16.86 17.48
CA ARG A 391 -3.60 -17.16 16.23
C ARG A 391 -5.11 -17.02 16.40
N ALA A 392 -5.66 -17.53 17.51
CA ALA A 392 -7.09 -17.37 17.81
C ALA A 392 -7.47 -15.88 17.99
N LEU A 393 -6.63 -15.10 18.69
CA LEU A 393 -6.83 -13.66 18.83
C LEU A 393 -6.89 -12.97 17.47
N GLY A 394 -5.94 -13.23 16.57
CA GLY A 394 -5.95 -12.63 15.22
C GLY A 394 -7.19 -12.98 14.40
N MET A 395 -7.69 -14.22 14.52
CA MET A 395 -8.96 -14.63 13.89
C MET A 395 -10.14 -13.82 14.45
N PHE A 396 -10.25 -13.70 15.78
CA PHE A 396 -11.34 -12.94 16.40
C PHE A 396 -11.22 -11.42 16.22
N GLU A 397 -10.01 -10.87 16.08
CA GLU A 397 -9.79 -9.47 15.68
C GLU A 397 -10.36 -9.19 14.28
N ALA A 398 -10.11 -10.08 13.31
CA ALA A 398 -10.67 -9.98 11.97
C ALA A 398 -12.20 -10.10 11.99
N GLN A 399 -12.73 -11.10 12.70
CA GLN A 399 -14.18 -11.30 12.82
C GLN A 399 -14.88 -10.12 13.52
N SER A 400 -14.37 -9.64 14.66
CA SER A 400 -15.02 -8.53 15.37
C SER A 400 -14.98 -7.23 14.56
N LYS A 401 -13.88 -6.97 13.83
CA LYS A 401 -13.79 -5.85 12.88
C LYS A 401 -14.80 -6.02 11.73
N LEU A 402 -14.91 -7.21 11.14
CA LEU A 402 -15.86 -7.50 10.06
C LEU A 402 -17.30 -7.18 10.47
N TRP A 403 -17.76 -7.76 11.58
CA TRP A 403 -19.14 -7.62 12.03
C TRP A 403 -19.46 -6.23 12.56
N ARG A 404 -18.48 -5.55 13.17
CA ARG A 404 -18.60 -4.12 13.52
C ARG A 404 -18.85 -3.28 12.27
N LEU A 405 -18.08 -3.49 11.20
CA LEU A 405 -18.27 -2.77 9.93
C LEU A 405 -19.59 -3.15 9.24
N ALA A 406 -19.98 -4.43 9.24
CA ALA A 406 -21.25 -4.90 8.68
C ALA A 406 -22.46 -4.25 9.37
N SER A 407 -22.34 -3.98 10.68
CA SER A 407 -23.37 -3.35 11.51
C SER A 407 -23.47 -1.83 11.35
N LEU A 408 -22.50 -1.18 10.70
CA LEU A 408 -22.57 0.26 10.46
C LEU A 408 -23.58 0.58 9.36
N ALA A 409 -24.48 1.52 9.65
CA ALA A 409 -25.34 2.12 8.62
C ALA A 409 -24.51 3.02 7.69
N GLN A 410 -23.67 3.88 8.28
CA GLN A 410 -22.78 4.77 7.55
C GLN A 410 -21.42 4.92 8.24
N SER A 411 -20.41 5.29 7.45
CA SER A 411 -19.11 5.78 7.88
C SER A 411 -18.79 7.06 7.12
N SER A 412 -18.45 8.14 7.84
CA SER A 412 -18.18 9.46 7.24
C SER A 412 -19.29 9.97 6.32
N GLY A 413 -20.56 9.72 6.68
CA GLY A 413 -21.75 10.13 5.91
C GLY A 413 -22.00 9.35 4.61
N ALA A 414 -21.23 8.29 4.35
CA ALA A 414 -21.41 7.38 3.22
C ALA A 414 -21.67 5.94 3.69
N PRO A 415 -22.31 5.09 2.89
CA PRO A 415 -22.52 3.70 3.26
C PRO A 415 -21.20 2.91 3.33
N VAL A 416 -21.27 1.77 4.01
CA VAL A 416 -20.22 0.73 3.96
C VAL A 416 -20.64 -0.27 2.89
N THR A 417 -19.78 -0.51 1.90
CA THR A 417 -20.02 -1.54 0.88
C THR A 417 -19.99 -2.91 1.54
N LYS A 418 -21.03 -3.72 1.32
CA LYS A 418 -21.17 -5.06 1.91
C LYS A 418 -21.52 -6.05 0.80
N TRP A 419 -20.78 -7.15 0.73
CA TRP A 419 -21.05 -8.24 -0.20
C TRP A 419 -20.49 -9.55 0.32
N ALA A 420 -20.99 -10.66 -0.23
CA ALA A 420 -20.49 -11.99 0.03
C ALA A 420 -19.98 -12.63 -1.27
N THR A 421 -18.90 -13.40 -1.18
CA THR A 421 -18.41 -14.24 -2.28
C THR A 421 -18.38 -15.69 -1.86
N ARG A 422 -18.57 -16.58 -2.83
CA ARG A 422 -18.28 -18.00 -2.71
C ARG A 422 -17.15 -18.33 -3.66
N GLU A 423 -16.04 -18.81 -3.12
CA GLU A 423 -14.78 -19.01 -3.86
C GLU A 423 -14.30 -20.46 -3.68
N GLU A 424 -13.77 -21.08 -4.74
CA GLU A 424 -13.15 -22.40 -4.66
C GLU A 424 -11.73 -22.29 -4.10
N ARG A 425 -11.48 -22.92 -2.97
CA ARG A 425 -10.15 -23.08 -2.40
C ARG A 425 -9.95 -24.50 -1.92
N GLU A 426 -8.80 -25.07 -2.24
CA GLU A 426 -8.43 -26.44 -1.81
C GLU A 426 -9.48 -27.52 -2.19
N GLY A 427 -10.25 -27.29 -3.26
CA GLY A 427 -11.31 -28.19 -3.73
C GLY A 427 -12.63 -28.09 -2.95
N GLN A 428 -12.77 -27.10 -2.07
CA GLN A 428 -13.99 -26.80 -1.33
C GLN A 428 -14.47 -25.38 -1.64
N LEU A 429 -15.76 -25.14 -1.45
CA LEU A 429 -16.35 -23.80 -1.58
C LEU A 429 -16.33 -23.09 -0.22
N HIS A 430 -15.67 -21.94 -0.18
CA HIS A 430 -15.57 -21.11 1.01
C HIS A 430 -16.46 -19.88 0.84
N LEU A 431 -17.24 -19.55 1.87
CA LEU A 431 -18.06 -18.36 1.94
C LEU A 431 -17.29 -17.24 2.64
N TRP A 432 -17.18 -16.10 1.99
CA TRP A 432 -16.54 -14.90 2.50
C TRP A 432 -17.56 -13.77 2.62
N PHE A 433 -17.34 -12.92 3.62
CA PHE A 433 -18.08 -11.67 3.76
C PHE A 433 -17.10 -10.51 3.78
N HIS A 434 -17.46 -9.44 3.09
CA HIS A 434 -16.60 -8.29 2.85
C HIS A 434 -17.30 -7.00 3.24
N CYS A 435 -16.56 -6.14 3.93
CA CYS A 435 -17.00 -4.81 4.32
C CYS A 435 -15.92 -3.79 3.94
N VAL A 436 -16.30 -2.73 3.20
CA VAL A 436 -15.41 -1.63 2.83
C VAL A 436 -16.09 -0.28 3.02
N GLY A 437 -15.57 0.56 3.91
CA GLY A 437 -16.03 1.94 4.08
C GLY A 437 -15.76 2.79 2.84
N ILE A 438 -16.79 3.43 2.27
CA ILE A 438 -16.61 4.25 1.05
C ILE A 438 -15.83 5.55 1.35
N ARG A 439 -16.17 6.22 2.47
CA ARG A 439 -15.53 7.45 2.93
C ARG A 439 -14.82 7.24 4.26
N VAL A 440 -13.71 7.98 4.42
CA VAL A 440 -12.75 7.83 5.53
C VAL A 440 -12.42 9.16 6.20
N SER A 441 -13.10 10.25 5.83
CA SER A 441 -12.77 11.60 6.31
C SER A 441 -12.85 11.72 7.83
N ASP A 442 -13.82 11.04 8.47
CA ASP A 442 -13.97 11.09 9.92
C ASP A 442 -12.85 10.33 10.63
N GLN A 443 -12.36 9.25 10.00
CA GLN A 443 -11.24 8.46 10.52
C GLN A 443 -9.94 9.26 10.44
N LEU A 444 -9.69 9.94 9.31
CA LEU A 444 -8.56 10.84 9.14
C LEU A 444 -8.64 12.04 10.10
N GLU A 445 -9.84 12.60 10.28
CA GLU A 445 -10.08 13.69 11.22
C GLU A 445 -9.76 13.27 12.67
N ARG A 446 -10.21 12.08 13.08
CA ARG A 446 -9.96 11.54 14.42
C ARG A 446 -8.49 11.20 14.66
N LEU A 447 -7.86 10.49 13.72
CA LEU A 447 -6.52 9.94 13.90
C LEU A 447 -5.39 10.93 13.59
N LEU A 448 -5.61 11.85 12.65
CA LEU A 448 -4.57 12.76 12.17
C LEU A 448 -4.95 14.22 12.42
N TRP A 449 -6.00 14.73 11.77
CA TRP A 449 -6.24 16.18 11.69
C TRP A 449 -6.55 16.84 13.03
N ARG A 450 -7.16 16.11 13.98
CA ARG A 450 -7.37 16.61 15.35
C ARG A 450 -6.24 16.26 16.30
N SER A 451 -5.48 15.21 16.01
CA SER A 451 -4.50 14.65 16.94
C SER A 451 -3.16 15.39 16.86
N ILE A 452 -2.76 15.78 15.65
CA ILE A 452 -1.50 16.48 15.40
C ILE A 452 -1.82 17.94 15.03
N PRO A 453 -1.22 18.94 15.71
CA PRO A 453 -1.58 20.35 15.52
C PRO A 453 -1.45 20.83 14.08
N HIS A 454 -0.33 20.49 13.44
CA HIS A 454 0.03 20.96 12.10
C HIS A 454 0.61 19.82 11.27
N ILE A 455 0.01 19.59 10.09
CA ILE A 455 0.39 18.52 9.17
C ILE A 455 0.64 19.12 7.79
N ILE A 456 1.70 18.65 7.13
CA ILE A 456 1.97 18.95 5.73
C ILE A 456 1.52 17.75 4.89
N VAL A 457 0.63 17.97 3.94
CA VAL A 457 0.25 17.00 2.91
C VAL A 457 0.88 17.46 1.60
N THR A 458 1.77 16.67 1.02
CA THR A 458 2.43 17.04 -0.23
C THR A 458 2.52 15.86 -1.19
N SER A 459 2.45 16.16 -2.47
CA SER A 459 2.70 15.20 -3.55
C SER A 459 3.02 15.98 -4.83
N ALA A 460 3.59 15.29 -5.83
CA ALA A 460 3.66 15.84 -7.18
C ALA A 460 2.28 16.02 -7.82
N THR A 461 1.27 15.28 -7.34
CA THR A 461 -0.10 15.29 -7.84
C THR A 461 -1.05 15.19 -6.65
N LEU A 462 -1.75 16.27 -6.33
CA LEU A 462 -2.83 16.33 -5.34
C LEU A 462 -4.16 16.77 -5.96
N ARG A 463 -4.11 17.59 -7.01
CA ARG A 463 -5.29 18.06 -7.73
C ARG A 463 -5.79 17.03 -8.72
N SER A 464 -7.08 17.12 -8.99
CA SER A 464 -7.73 16.43 -10.10
C SER A 464 -8.59 17.44 -10.85
N LEU A 465 -8.55 17.40 -12.19
CA LEU A 465 -9.25 18.38 -13.04
C LEU A 465 -8.94 19.84 -12.62
N ASN A 466 -7.66 20.14 -12.36
CA ASN A 466 -7.15 21.43 -11.89
C ASN A 466 -7.71 21.93 -10.53
N SER A 467 -8.38 21.08 -9.74
CA SER A 467 -9.01 21.43 -8.48
C SER A 467 -8.59 20.54 -7.30
N PHE A 468 -8.56 21.10 -6.09
CA PHE A 468 -8.38 20.36 -4.83
C PHE A 468 -9.69 19.75 -4.30
N SER A 469 -10.83 19.95 -4.99
CA SER A 469 -12.15 19.51 -4.51
C SER A 469 -12.21 18.01 -4.18
N ARG A 470 -11.60 17.16 -5.02
CA ARG A 470 -11.52 15.71 -4.74
C ARG A 470 -10.73 15.41 -3.47
N LEU A 471 -9.58 16.06 -3.29
CA LEU A 471 -8.76 15.85 -2.09
C LEU A 471 -9.53 16.27 -0.84
N GLN A 472 -10.13 17.46 -0.85
CA GLN A 472 -10.94 17.98 0.27
C GLN A 472 -12.08 17.03 0.64
N GLU A 473 -12.79 16.52 -0.37
CA GLU A 473 -13.91 15.60 -0.17
C GLU A 473 -13.47 14.24 0.39
N MET A 474 -12.35 13.70 -0.08
CA MET A 474 -11.88 12.37 0.33
C MET A 474 -11.10 12.39 1.66
N SER A 475 -10.35 13.45 1.93
CA SER A 475 -9.51 13.56 3.12
C SER A 475 -10.22 14.23 4.31
N GLY A 476 -11.23 15.06 4.05
CA GLY A 476 -11.90 15.87 5.07
C GLY A 476 -11.24 17.23 5.35
N LEU A 477 -10.10 17.54 4.72
CA LEU A 477 -9.44 18.85 4.84
C LEU A 477 -10.34 19.97 4.28
N LYS A 478 -10.44 21.09 5.01
CA LYS A 478 -11.34 22.20 4.70
C LYS A 478 -10.71 23.54 5.02
N GLU A 479 -10.85 24.51 4.12
CA GLU A 479 -10.45 25.90 4.37
C GLU A 479 -11.13 26.49 5.62
N LYS A 480 -12.40 26.11 5.87
CA LYS A 480 -13.15 26.51 7.07
C LYS A 480 -12.52 26.03 8.38
N ALA A 481 -11.75 24.93 8.35
CA ALA A 481 -11.01 24.43 9.51
C ALA A 481 -9.61 25.09 9.65
N GLY A 482 -9.27 26.02 8.76
CA GLY A 482 -7.96 26.67 8.69
C GLY A 482 -6.96 25.96 7.78
N ASP A 483 -7.37 24.94 7.01
CA ASP A 483 -6.47 24.21 6.10
C ASP A 483 -6.19 25.03 4.83
N ARG A 484 -4.93 25.07 4.40
CA ARG A 484 -4.47 25.82 3.22
C ARG A 484 -4.20 24.88 2.05
N PHE A 485 -4.51 25.30 0.83
CA PHE A 485 -4.28 24.53 -0.39
C PHE A 485 -3.44 25.35 -1.37
N VAL A 486 -2.24 24.87 -1.69
CA VAL A 486 -1.28 25.57 -2.55
C VAL A 486 -0.89 24.66 -3.70
N ALA A 487 -0.93 25.16 -4.93
CA ALA A 487 -0.38 24.48 -6.09
C ALA A 487 0.81 25.28 -6.62
N LEU A 488 1.99 24.66 -6.63
CA LEU A 488 3.20 25.27 -7.16
C LEU A 488 3.31 25.00 -8.66
N ASP A 489 3.87 25.97 -9.39
CA ASP A 489 4.15 25.79 -10.81
C ASP A 489 5.29 24.80 -11.04
N SER A 490 5.19 24.02 -12.12
CA SER A 490 6.28 23.16 -12.54
C SER A 490 7.45 24.01 -13.07
N PRO A 491 8.70 23.69 -12.69
CA PRO A 491 9.88 24.42 -13.19
C PRO A 491 10.25 24.06 -14.63
N PHE A 492 9.53 23.14 -15.27
CA PHE A 492 9.86 22.58 -16.58
C PHE A 492 9.04 23.19 -17.71
N ASN A 493 9.65 23.28 -18.89
CA ASN A 493 9.00 23.81 -20.09
C ASN A 493 8.52 22.67 -21.00
N HIS A 494 7.37 22.10 -20.66
CA HIS A 494 6.86 20.87 -21.27
C HIS A 494 6.62 20.98 -22.79
N CYS A 495 6.18 22.14 -23.27
CA CYS A 495 5.88 22.33 -24.70
C CYS A 495 7.12 22.32 -25.59
N GLU A 496 8.28 22.74 -25.08
CA GLU A 496 9.56 22.66 -25.78
C GLU A 496 10.27 21.33 -25.54
N GLN A 497 10.07 20.70 -24.38
CA GLN A 497 10.77 19.47 -24.01
C GLN A 497 10.13 18.21 -24.63
N GLY A 498 8.83 18.21 -24.91
CA GLY A 498 8.20 17.01 -25.46
C GLY A 498 6.85 17.27 -26.10
N LYS A 499 6.18 16.17 -26.44
CA LYS A 499 4.88 16.20 -27.10
C LYS A 499 3.98 15.05 -26.68
N ILE A 500 2.68 15.26 -26.81
CA ILE A 500 1.68 14.19 -26.70
C ILE A 500 1.36 13.70 -28.11
N VAL A 501 1.35 12.39 -28.28
CA VAL A 501 0.97 11.74 -29.53
C VAL A 501 -0.30 10.93 -29.29
N ILE A 502 -1.37 11.26 -30.01
CA ILE A 502 -2.63 10.53 -29.97
C ILE A 502 -2.83 9.93 -31.35
N PRO A 503 -2.40 8.68 -31.59
CA PRO A 503 -2.51 8.06 -32.89
C PRO A 503 -3.98 7.99 -33.34
N ARG A 504 -4.22 8.05 -34.65
CA ARG A 504 -5.56 7.94 -35.27
C ARG A 504 -6.06 6.49 -35.25
N MET A 505 -6.28 5.96 -34.04
CA MET A 505 -6.81 4.61 -33.80
C MET A 505 -8.19 4.47 -34.46
N ARG A 506 -8.47 3.29 -35.03
CA ARG A 506 -9.75 3.05 -35.72
C ARG A 506 -10.87 2.84 -34.69
N VAL A 507 -10.54 2.17 -33.59
CA VAL A 507 -11.48 1.80 -32.51
C VAL A 507 -11.22 2.55 -31.20
N GLU A 508 -12.28 2.79 -30.43
CA GLU A 508 -12.17 3.19 -29.02
C GLU A 508 -11.89 1.93 -28.15
N PRO A 509 -11.13 2.04 -27.03
CA PRO A 509 -10.79 0.90 -26.17
C PRO A 509 -11.97 0.47 -25.25
N SER A 510 -13.11 0.13 -25.85
CA SER A 510 -14.25 -0.52 -25.20
C SER A 510 -13.97 -2.00 -24.94
N ILE A 511 -14.84 -2.66 -24.17
CA ILE A 511 -14.70 -4.09 -23.87
C ILE A 511 -14.75 -4.95 -25.13
N ASP A 512 -15.67 -4.65 -26.05
CA ASP A 512 -15.84 -5.40 -27.31
C ASP A 512 -14.68 -5.20 -28.28
N ASN A 513 -14.05 -4.03 -28.24
CA ASN A 513 -12.95 -3.66 -29.13
C ASN A 513 -11.56 -3.98 -28.56
N GLU A 514 -11.46 -4.54 -27.35
CA GLU A 514 -10.18 -4.74 -26.64
C GLU A 514 -9.15 -5.47 -27.52
N GLU A 515 -9.58 -6.49 -28.25
CA GLU A 515 -8.71 -7.31 -29.09
C GLU A 515 -8.14 -6.54 -30.29
N GLN A 516 -8.99 -5.81 -31.02
CA GLN A 516 -8.56 -4.99 -32.16
C GLN A 516 -7.73 -3.79 -31.69
N HIS A 517 -8.11 -3.17 -30.57
CA HIS A 517 -7.39 -2.03 -30.00
C HIS A 517 -5.95 -2.40 -29.61
N ILE A 518 -5.77 -3.56 -28.94
CA ILE A 518 -4.44 -4.06 -28.57
C ILE A 518 -3.62 -4.41 -29.82
N ALA A 519 -4.24 -4.99 -30.86
CA ALA A 519 -3.55 -5.27 -32.12
C ALA A 519 -3.03 -3.99 -32.80
N GLU A 520 -3.85 -2.94 -32.87
CA GLU A 520 -3.45 -1.62 -33.40
C GLU A 520 -2.35 -0.97 -32.57
N MET A 521 -2.48 -1.01 -31.23
CA MET A 521 -1.47 -0.52 -30.30
C MET A 521 -0.13 -1.25 -30.51
N ALA A 522 -0.14 -2.57 -30.61
CA ALA A 522 1.06 -3.37 -30.80
C ALA A 522 1.73 -3.08 -32.15
N ALA A 523 0.94 -2.92 -33.23
CA ALA A 523 1.46 -2.56 -34.54
C ALA A 523 2.12 -1.18 -34.55
N PHE A 524 1.48 -0.18 -33.93
CA PHE A 524 2.06 1.16 -33.80
C PHE A 524 3.31 1.15 -32.90
N PHE A 525 3.26 0.50 -31.74
CA PHE A 525 4.38 0.37 -30.81
C PHE A 525 5.59 -0.27 -31.49
N ARG A 526 5.38 -1.35 -32.27
CA ARG A 526 6.45 -2.01 -33.03
C ARG A 526 7.13 -1.04 -33.99
N LYS A 527 6.36 -0.23 -34.73
CA LYS A 527 6.90 0.80 -35.62
C LYS A 527 7.77 1.82 -34.86
N GLN A 528 7.38 2.18 -33.63
CA GLN A 528 8.19 3.07 -32.77
C GLN A 528 9.50 2.42 -32.36
N VAL A 529 9.47 1.14 -31.93
CA VAL A 529 10.68 0.37 -31.60
C VAL A 529 11.62 0.24 -32.82
N GLU A 530 11.07 -0.02 -34.00
CA GLU A 530 11.81 -0.16 -35.27
C GLU A 530 12.44 1.15 -35.74
N SER A 531 11.87 2.31 -35.39
CA SER A 531 12.43 3.62 -35.72
C SER A 531 13.79 3.88 -35.09
N LYS A 532 14.12 3.15 -34.00
CA LYS A 532 15.35 3.30 -33.21
C LYS A 532 15.60 4.72 -32.67
N LYS A 533 14.58 5.60 -32.66
CA LYS A 533 14.68 6.96 -32.11
C LYS A 533 14.81 6.99 -30.59
N HIS A 534 14.26 5.98 -29.92
CA HIS A 534 14.18 5.90 -28.46
C HIS A 534 14.91 4.67 -27.95
N LEU A 535 15.78 4.86 -26.95
CA LEU A 535 16.45 3.78 -26.22
C LEU A 535 15.59 3.32 -25.03
N GLY A 536 15.29 4.24 -24.11
CA GLY A 536 14.44 4.01 -22.95
C GLY A 536 12.96 4.22 -23.24
N MET A 537 12.17 3.15 -23.12
CA MET A 537 10.71 3.16 -23.32
C MET A 537 9.98 2.60 -22.10
N LEU A 538 8.77 3.09 -21.87
CA LEU A 538 7.85 2.58 -20.84
C LEU A 538 6.46 2.34 -21.44
N VAL A 539 5.86 1.18 -21.18
CA VAL A 539 4.48 0.87 -21.57
C VAL A 539 3.63 0.63 -20.31
N LEU A 540 2.55 1.39 -20.18
CA LEU A 540 1.65 1.38 -19.03
C LEU A 540 0.26 0.86 -19.41
N PHE A 541 -0.23 -0.08 -18.60
CA PHE A 541 -1.55 -0.69 -18.74
C PHE A 541 -2.41 -0.41 -17.51
N ALA A 542 -3.73 -0.29 -17.73
CA ALA A 542 -4.72 -0.16 -16.67
C ALA A 542 -5.15 -1.52 -16.07
N SER A 543 -4.85 -2.64 -16.75
CA SER A 543 -5.20 -3.98 -16.26
C SER A 543 -4.14 -5.02 -16.64
N GLY A 544 -3.96 -6.01 -15.77
CA GLY A 544 -3.06 -7.15 -16.04
C GLY A 544 -3.50 -7.95 -17.26
N ARG A 545 -4.82 -8.06 -17.49
CA ARG A 545 -5.41 -8.73 -18.67
C ARG A 545 -4.91 -8.11 -19.98
N ALA A 546 -5.00 -6.78 -20.11
CA ALA A 546 -4.55 -6.07 -21.31
C ALA A 546 -3.04 -6.14 -21.49
N MET A 547 -2.28 -6.05 -20.39
CA MET A 547 -0.81 -6.19 -20.40
C MET A 547 -0.40 -7.56 -20.95
N GLN A 548 -0.95 -8.65 -20.41
CA GLN A 548 -0.65 -10.01 -20.90
C GLN A 548 -1.04 -10.16 -22.37
N ARG A 549 -2.21 -9.66 -22.76
CA ARG A 549 -2.64 -9.75 -24.14
C ARG A 549 -1.73 -8.99 -25.09
N PHE A 550 -1.24 -7.81 -24.71
CA PHE A 550 -0.24 -7.09 -25.49
C PHE A 550 1.09 -7.85 -25.61
N LEU A 551 1.56 -8.49 -24.53
CA LEU A 551 2.79 -9.28 -24.55
C LEU A 551 2.72 -10.43 -25.58
N ASP A 552 1.54 -11.03 -25.79
CA ASP A 552 1.32 -12.03 -26.86
C ASP A 552 1.61 -11.49 -28.27
N TYR A 553 1.43 -10.18 -28.51
CA TYR A 553 1.69 -9.55 -29.81
C TYR A 553 3.17 -9.21 -30.03
N VAL A 554 3.94 -9.04 -28.96
CA VAL A 554 5.35 -8.60 -28.99
C VAL A 554 6.31 -9.65 -28.43
N THR A 555 5.96 -10.94 -28.52
CA THR A 555 6.76 -12.05 -27.99
C THR A 555 8.17 -12.15 -28.59
N ASP A 556 8.33 -11.73 -29.84
CA ASP A 556 9.61 -11.65 -30.53
C ASP A 556 10.55 -10.58 -29.93
N LEU A 557 10.02 -9.60 -29.20
CA LEU A 557 10.78 -8.56 -28.50
C LEU A 557 11.14 -8.96 -27.06
N ARG A 558 10.93 -10.22 -26.64
CA ARG A 558 11.05 -10.65 -25.23
C ARG A 558 12.37 -10.26 -24.55
N LEU A 559 13.50 -10.34 -25.26
CA LEU A 559 14.81 -9.97 -24.70
C LEU A 559 14.91 -8.47 -24.32
N MET A 560 14.17 -7.62 -25.04
CA MET A 560 14.13 -6.17 -24.84
C MET A 560 13.15 -5.75 -23.74
N LEU A 561 12.19 -6.61 -23.40
CA LEU A 561 11.10 -6.31 -22.45
C LEU A 561 11.49 -6.67 -21.01
N LEU A 562 11.27 -5.71 -20.11
CA LEU A 562 11.41 -5.82 -18.66
C LEU A 562 10.03 -5.66 -18.03
N VAL A 563 9.35 -6.79 -17.80
CA VAL A 563 7.93 -6.83 -17.43
C VAL A 563 7.76 -6.86 -15.90
N GLN A 564 6.88 -6.03 -15.37
CA GLN A 564 6.50 -6.05 -13.96
C GLN A 564 6.01 -7.45 -13.55
N GLY A 565 6.57 -7.97 -12.46
CA GLY A 565 6.27 -9.31 -11.94
C GLY A 565 7.34 -10.35 -12.28
N ASP A 566 8.15 -10.15 -13.34
CA ASP A 566 9.26 -11.05 -13.68
C ASP A 566 10.37 -11.00 -12.61
N GLN A 567 10.64 -9.82 -12.09
CA GLN A 567 11.62 -9.54 -11.03
C GLN A 567 11.12 -8.39 -10.15
N PRO A 568 11.71 -8.20 -8.95
CA PRO A 568 11.47 -7.01 -8.15
C PRO A 568 11.69 -5.73 -8.97
N ARG A 569 10.82 -4.73 -8.76
CA ARG A 569 10.81 -3.48 -9.54
C ARG A 569 12.19 -2.81 -9.61
N TYR A 570 12.93 -2.78 -8.51
CA TYR A 570 14.25 -2.13 -8.46
C TYR A 570 15.27 -2.82 -9.40
N ARG A 571 15.25 -4.15 -9.50
CA ARG A 571 16.11 -4.92 -10.42
C ARG A 571 15.75 -4.66 -11.88
N LEU A 572 14.46 -4.57 -12.20
CA LEU A 572 14.00 -4.22 -13.55
C LEU A 572 14.52 -2.83 -13.94
N VAL A 573 14.46 -1.85 -13.03
CA VAL A 573 14.99 -0.51 -13.27
C VAL A 573 16.52 -0.50 -13.38
N GLU A 574 17.22 -1.28 -12.57
CA GLU A 574 18.68 -1.44 -12.63
C GLU A 574 19.14 -1.98 -13.99
N LEU A 575 18.52 -3.09 -14.45
CA LEU A 575 18.78 -3.68 -15.76
C LEU A 575 18.45 -2.70 -16.89
N HIS A 576 17.35 -1.96 -16.74
CA HIS A 576 16.96 -0.95 -17.71
C HIS A 576 18.03 0.13 -17.86
N ARG A 577 18.50 0.71 -16.73
CA ARG A 577 19.58 1.70 -16.73
C ARG A 577 20.85 1.17 -17.38
N LYS A 578 21.23 -0.07 -17.06
CA LYS A 578 22.43 -0.71 -17.61
C LYS A 578 22.35 -0.88 -19.13
N ARG A 579 21.21 -1.35 -19.66
CA ARG A 579 21.00 -1.54 -21.09
C ARG A 579 21.01 -0.21 -21.85
N VAL A 580 20.29 0.79 -21.36
CA VAL A 580 20.23 2.11 -22.00
C VAL A 580 21.60 2.79 -21.99
N ALA A 581 22.35 2.70 -20.89
CA ALA A 581 23.71 3.23 -20.81
C ALA A 581 24.67 2.56 -21.81
N ASN A 582 24.42 1.30 -22.18
CA ASN A 582 25.17 0.58 -23.21
C ASN A 582 24.69 0.88 -24.64
N GLY A 583 23.76 1.83 -24.84
CA GLY A 583 23.18 2.14 -26.14
C GLY A 583 22.19 1.09 -26.64
N GLU A 584 21.77 0.15 -25.79
CA GLU A 584 20.76 -0.84 -26.12
C GLU A 584 19.35 -0.29 -25.85
N ARG A 585 18.41 -0.64 -26.72
CA ARG A 585 17.00 -0.31 -26.48
C ARG A 585 16.45 -1.21 -25.37
N SER A 586 15.67 -0.63 -24.47
CA SER A 586 15.12 -1.31 -23.31
C SER A 586 13.71 -0.80 -23.04
N VAL A 587 12.76 -1.72 -22.83
CA VAL A 587 11.35 -1.39 -22.65
C VAL A 587 10.87 -1.92 -21.31
N LEU A 588 10.46 -1.02 -20.43
CA LEU A 588 9.74 -1.38 -19.21
C LEU A 588 8.25 -1.55 -19.54
N VAL A 589 7.63 -2.60 -19.03
CA VAL A 589 6.18 -2.84 -19.19
C VAL A 589 5.57 -3.05 -17.81
N GLY A 590 4.56 -2.26 -17.46
CA GLY A 590 3.98 -2.32 -16.12
C GLY A 590 2.55 -1.79 -16.01
N LEU A 591 2.04 -1.91 -14.78
CA LEU A 591 0.73 -1.43 -14.33
C LEU A 591 0.91 -0.12 -13.53
N GLN A 592 -0.04 0.21 -12.65
CA GLN A 592 -0.01 1.41 -11.81
C GLN A 592 1.30 1.56 -11.00
N SER A 593 1.91 0.47 -10.55
CA SER A 593 3.15 0.54 -9.74
C SER A 593 4.37 1.08 -10.51
N PHE A 594 4.31 1.10 -11.85
CA PHE A 594 5.29 1.73 -12.73
C PHE A 594 4.85 3.13 -13.17
N ALA A 595 3.55 3.43 -13.12
CA ALA A 595 3.04 4.79 -13.29
C ALA A 595 3.46 5.71 -12.12
N GLU A 596 3.76 5.13 -10.95
CA GLU A 596 4.21 5.83 -9.75
C GLU A 596 5.65 5.45 -9.36
N GLY A 597 6.41 6.41 -8.82
CA GLY A 597 7.71 6.14 -8.20
C GLY A 597 8.88 5.78 -9.13
N LEU A 598 8.71 5.80 -10.47
CA LEU A 598 9.84 5.71 -11.40
C LEU A 598 10.48 7.09 -11.61
N ASP A 599 11.78 7.20 -11.32
CA ASP A 599 12.62 8.37 -11.62
C ASP A 599 13.68 8.00 -12.68
N LEU A 600 13.30 8.19 -13.95
CA LEU A 600 14.13 7.97 -15.13
C LEU A 600 14.26 9.30 -15.87
N LYS A 601 15.48 9.77 -16.08
CA LYS A 601 15.78 11.11 -16.66
C LYS A 601 16.43 10.96 -18.03
N GLY A 602 16.09 11.86 -18.97
CA GLY A 602 16.68 11.92 -20.31
C GLY A 602 16.51 10.60 -21.06
N ASP A 603 17.61 10.07 -21.60
CA ASP A 603 17.62 8.89 -22.46
C ASP A 603 17.10 7.60 -21.79
N LEU A 604 17.13 7.56 -20.45
CA LEU A 604 16.52 6.49 -19.66
C LEU A 604 15.01 6.38 -19.90
N LEU A 605 14.32 7.45 -20.28
CA LEU A 605 12.91 7.39 -20.65
C LEU A 605 12.53 8.55 -21.58
N SER A 606 12.54 8.30 -22.88
CA SER A 606 12.16 9.28 -23.91
C SER A 606 10.85 8.95 -24.62
N GLN A 607 10.25 7.78 -24.38
CA GLN A 607 8.92 7.48 -24.90
C GLN A 607 8.07 6.72 -23.87
N VAL A 608 6.89 7.27 -23.58
CA VAL A 608 5.90 6.68 -22.67
C VAL A 608 4.68 6.28 -23.47
N HIS A 609 4.27 5.02 -23.37
CA HIS A 609 3.12 4.44 -24.05
C HIS A 609 2.01 4.17 -23.04
N ILE A 610 0.84 4.80 -23.21
CA ILE A 610 -0.31 4.65 -22.34
C ILE A 610 -1.41 3.93 -23.13
N HIS A 611 -1.70 2.69 -22.77
CA HIS A 611 -2.69 1.85 -23.47
C HIS A 611 -4.08 2.49 -23.51
N LYS A 612 -4.60 2.93 -22.36
CA LYS A 612 -5.92 3.58 -22.28
C LYS A 612 -6.02 4.47 -21.06
N ILE A 613 -7.01 5.37 -21.06
CA ILE A 613 -7.39 6.13 -19.86
C ILE A 613 -7.82 5.13 -18.77
N ALA A 614 -7.14 5.20 -17.61
CA ALA A 614 -7.37 4.33 -16.47
C ALA A 614 -8.59 4.79 -15.66
N PHE A 615 -9.78 4.47 -16.17
CA PHE A 615 -11.03 4.58 -15.42
C PHE A 615 -11.10 3.51 -14.32
N PRO A 616 -11.76 3.80 -13.19
CA PRO A 616 -12.00 2.78 -12.16
C PRO A 616 -12.88 1.65 -12.73
N PRO A 617 -12.73 0.42 -12.21
CA PRO A 617 -13.53 -0.72 -12.64
C PRO A 617 -15.00 -0.51 -12.28
N ILE A 618 -15.86 -0.38 -13.29
CA ILE A 618 -17.29 -0.08 -13.11
C ILE A 618 -18.03 -1.23 -12.41
N ASP A 619 -17.54 -2.46 -12.57
CA ASP A 619 -18.15 -3.65 -11.98
C ASP A 619 -17.68 -3.92 -10.53
N SER A 620 -16.78 -3.10 -9.97
CA SER A 620 -16.35 -3.25 -8.59
C SER A 620 -17.50 -2.96 -7.62
N PRO A 621 -17.75 -3.82 -6.61
CA PRO A 621 -18.86 -3.62 -5.67
C PRO A 621 -18.75 -2.28 -4.91
N VAL A 622 -17.52 -1.83 -4.64
CA VAL A 622 -17.25 -0.53 -3.99
C VAL A 622 -17.61 0.63 -4.93
N VAL A 623 -17.24 0.53 -6.20
CA VAL A 623 -17.52 1.57 -7.20
C VAL A 623 -19.02 1.70 -7.45
N ILE A 624 -19.72 0.57 -7.55
CA ILE A 624 -21.18 0.54 -7.74
C ILE A 624 -21.88 1.17 -6.53
N THR A 625 -21.52 0.78 -5.31
CA THR A 625 -22.17 1.27 -4.09
C THR A 625 -21.92 2.76 -3.87
N GLU A 626 -20.70 3.25 -4.14
CA GLU A 626 -20.41 4.69 -4.15
C GLU A 626 -21.24 5.42 -5.23
N GLY A 627 -21.38 4.82 -6.42
CA GLY A 627 -22.21 5.37 -7.49
C GLY A 627 -23.71 5.47 -7.13
N GLU A 628 -24.25 4.48 -6.42
CA GLU A 628 -25.62 4.50 -5.90
C GLU A 628 -25.81 5.62 -4.86
N TRP A 629 -24.87 5.77 -3.93
CA TRP A 629 -24.91 6.84 -2.93
C TRP A 629 -24.75 8.23 -3.55
N LEU A 630 -23.86 8.39 -4.53
CA LEU A 630 -23.74 9.66 -5.25
C LEU A 630 -25.04 10.03 -5.98
N LYS A 631 -25.73 9.04 -6.58
CA LYS A 631 -27.05 9.25 -7.19
C LYS A 631 -28.11 9.67 -6.18
N SER A 632 -28.11 9.10 -4.97
CA SER A 632 -29.05 9.50 -3.91
C SER A 632 -28.82 10.94 -3.42
N LEU A 633 -27.58 11.43 -3.53
CA LEU A 633 -27.22 12.84 -3.30
C LEU A 633 -27.45 13.74 -4.52
N ASN A 634 -28.12 13.27 -5.56
CA ASN A 634 -28.35 13.97 -6.83
C ASN A 634 -27.05 14.43 -7.52
N ARG A 635 -25.98 13.63 -7.41
CA ARG A 635 -24.69 13.84 -8.06
C ARG A 635 -24.46 12.79 -9.14
N TYR A 636 -23.77 13.15 -10.21
CA TYR A 636 -23.49 12.25 -11.32
C TYR A 636 -22.21 11.42 -11.06
N PRO A 637 -22.28 10.07 -10.92
CA PRO A 637 -21.11 9.27 -10.53
C PRO A 637 -19.93 9.37 -11.48
N PHE A 638 -20.18 9.42 -12.79
CA PHE A 638 -19.09 9.56 -13.76
C PHE A 638 -18.28 10.85 -13.55
N GLU A 639 -18.96 11.95 -13.23
CA GLU A 639 -18.35 13.28 -13.05
C GLU A 639 -17.57 13.41 -11.74
N VAL A 640 -18.04 12.77 -10.67
CA VAL A 640 -17.46 12.89 -9.33
C VAL A 640 -16.44 11.80 -9.02
N GLN A 641 -16.67 10.59 -9.53
CA GLN A 641 -15.89 9.40 -9.16
C GLN A 641 -14.95 8.97 -10.29
N SER A 642 -15.49 8.75 -11.49
CA SER A 642 -14.73 8.14 -12.59
C SER A 642 -13.77 9.11 -13.27
N LEU A 643 -14.27 10.28 -13.68
CA LEU A 643 -13.49 11.27 -14.41
C LEU A 643 -12.35 11.87 -13.57
N PRO A 644 -12.54 12.18 -12.27
CA PRO A 644 -11.44 12.69 -11.45
C PRO A 644 -10.35 11.64 -11.19
N SER A 645 -10.72 10.37 -11.00
CA SER A 645 -9.77 9.26 -10.89
C SER A 645 -8.96 9.10 -12.18
N ALA A 646 -9.64 9.16 -13.34
CA ALA A 646 -9.01 9.08 -14.65
C ALA A 646 -8.04 10.26 -14.91
N SER A 647 -8.43 11.49 -14.53
CA SER A 647 -7.58 12.68 -14.61
C SER A 647 -6.32 12.50 -13.77
N PHE A 648 -6.48 12.07 -12.52
CA PHE A 648 -5.38 11.86 -11.58
C PHE A 648 -4.36 10.84 -12.10
N ASN A 649 -4.83 9.66 -12.52
CA ASN A 649 -3.99 8.61 -13.07
C ASN A 649 -3.27 9.07 -14.35
N LEU A 650 -3.96 9.81 -15.23
CA LEU A 650 -3.36 10.30 -16.46
C LEU A 650 -2.23 11.31 -16.20
N ILE A 651 -2.41 12.22 -15.24
CA ILE A 651 -1.36 13.18 -14.82
C ILE A 651 -0.12 12.41 -14.34
N GLN A 652 -0.29 11.38 -13.51
CA GLN A 652 0.83 10.58 -13.01
C GLN A 652 1.59 9.83 -14.12
N GLN A 653 0.85 9.25 -15.07
CA GLN A 653 1.39 8.51 -16.21
C GLN A 653 2.16 9.43 -17.16
N VAL A 654 1.58 10.59 -17.52
CA VAL A 654 2.24 11.61 -18.37
C VAL A 654 3.46 12.20 -17.67
N GLY A 655 3.38 12.40 -16.35
CA GLY A 655 4.47 12.89 -15.51
C GLY A 655 5.69 11.96 -15.40
N ARG A 656 5.69 10.80 -16.07
CA ARG A 656 6.87 9.93 -16.21
C ARG A 656 7.89 10.47 -17.21
N LEU A 657 7.47 11.23 -18.23
CA LEU A 657 8.36 11.70 -19.30
C LEU A 657 9.33 12.79 -18.82
N ILE A 658 8.79 13.89 -18.26
CA ILE A 658 9.58 15.07 -17.91
C ILE A 658 9.93 15.06 -16.42
N ARG A 659 11.19 14.73 -16.12
CA ARG A 659 11.74 14.56 -14.75
C ARG A 659 12.89 15.53 -14.44
N SER A 660 13.47 16.16 -15.46
CA SER A 660 14.53 17.17 -15.36
C SER A 660 14.47 18.12 -16.55
N HIS A 661 15.24 19.21 -16.51
CA HIS A 661 15.34 20.19 -17.63
C HIS A 661 15.88 19.58 -18.93
N GLY A 662 16.65 18.49 -18.84
CA GLY A 662 17.20 17.78 -20.00
C GLY A 662 16.33 16.60 -20.49
N CYS A 663 15.19 16.33 -19.86
CA CYS A 663 14.26 15.33 -20.37
C CYS A 663 13.67 15.78 -21.70
N TRP A 664 13.50 14.83 -22.61
CA TRP A 664 12.92 15.04 -23.92
C TRP A 664 12.09 13.84 -24.35
N GLY A 665 11.14 14.02 -25.27
CA GLY A 665 10.50 12.91 -25.95
C GLY A 665 8.98 12.98 -26.07
N GLU A 666 8.32 11.82 -26.06
CA GLU A 666 6.91 11.70 -26.47
C GLU A 666 6.08 10.86 -25.48
N VAL A 667 4.85 11.29 -25.21
CA VAL A 667 3.83 10.45 -24.56
C VAL A 667 2.79 10.01 -25.58
N VAL A 668 2.81 8.74 -25.94
CA VAL A 668 1.87 8.11 -26.89
C VAL A 668 0.67 7.56 -26.13
N ILE A 669 -0.51 8.13 -26.36
CA ILE A 669 -1.76 7.71 -25.72
C ILE A 669 -2.67 7.06 -26.76
N TYR A 670 -2.95 5.77 -26.61
CA TYR A 670 -3.75 4.99 -27.57
C TYR A 670 -5.26 5.13 -27.36
N ASP A 671 -5.69 6.07 -26.51
CA ASP A 671 -7.11 6.31 -26.22
C ASP A 671 -7.67 7.49 -27.00
N LYS A 672 -8.32 7.17 -28.13
CA LYS A 672 -9.01 8.14 -29.00
C LYS A 672 -10.06 8.98 -28.26
N ARG A 673 -10.58 8.52 -27.11
CA ARG A 673 -11.61 9.23 -26.33
C ARG A 673 -11.15 10.58 -25.78
N LEU A 674 -9.83 10.83 -25.70
CA LEU A 674 -9.28 12.15 -25.39
C LEU A 674 -9.69 13.23 -26.40
N LEU A 675 -9.92 12.84 -27.65
CA LEU A 675 -10.33 13.76 -28.72
C LEU A 675 -11.80 13.59 -29.10
N THR A 676 -12.37 12.38 -28.96
CA THR A 676 -13.76 12.12 -29.41
C THR A 676 -14.83 12.40 -28.38
N LYS A 677 -14.51 12.46 -27.08
CA LYS A 677 -15.49 12.71 -26.02
C LYS A 677 -15.30 14.10 -25.42
N ASN A 678 -16.40 14.74 -25.02
CA ASN A 678 -16.38 16.08 -24.42
C ASN A 678 -15.50 16.17 -23.16
N TYR A 679 -15.48 15.11 -22.34
CA TYR A 679 -14.62 15.07 -21.16
C TYR A 679 -13.13 14.97 -21.51
N GLY A 680 -12.78 14.56 -22.73
CA GLY A 680 -11.41 14.41 -23.19
C GLY A 680 -10.63 15.73 -23.14
N LYS A 681 -11.27 16.84 -23.54
CA LYS A 681 -10.70 18.18 -23.42
C LYS A 681 -10.31 18.51 -21.97
N ARG A 682 -11.18 18.20 -21.01
CA ARG A 682 -10.93 18.46 -19.58
C ARG A 682 -9.77 17.64 -19.02
N LEU A 683 -9.59 16.41 -19.53
CA LEU A 683 -8.43 15.58 -19.17
C LEU A 683 -7.13 16.18 -19.73
N LEU A 684 -7.15 16.69 -20.96
CA LEU A 684 -5.99 17.34 -21.58
C LEU A 684 -5.66 18.68 -20.89
N ASP A 685 -6.67 19.50 -20.56
CA ASP A 685 -6.51 20.79 -19.88
C ASP A 685 -5.94 20.64 -18.45
N ALA A 686 -6.01 19.44 -17.85
CA ALA A 686 -5.43 19.13 -16.55
C ALA A 686 -3.96 18.66 -16.63
N LEU A 687 -3.45 18.39 -17.83
CA LEU A 687 -2.05 18.05 -18.06
C LEU A 687 -1.20 19.31 -18.26
N PRO A 688 0.13 19.22 -18.08
CA PRO A 688 1.02 20.25 -18.60
C PRO A 688 0.80 20.45 -20.09
N VAL A 689 1.00 21.68 -20.57
CA VAL A 689 0.78 22.00 -21.99
C VAL A 689 1.83 21.30 -22.84
N PHE A 690 1.38 20.42 -23.73
CA PHE A 690 2.19 19.75 -24.75
C PHE A 690 1.58 19.98 -26.13
N PRO A 691 2.38 20.11 -27.19
CA PRO A 691 1.88 19.99 -28.56
C PRO A 691 1.31 18.58 -28.78
N ILE A 692 0.19 18.48 -29.50
CA ILE A 692 -0.50 17.23 -29.79
C ILE A 692 -0.33 16.84 -31.27
N GLU A 693 0.25 15.68 -31.53
CA GLU A 693 0.34 15.10 -32.87
C GLU A 693 -0.63 13.92 -33.06
N GLN A 694 -1.17 13.76 -34.27
CA GLN A 694 -2.14 12.73 -34.63
C GLN A 694 -1.69 11.90 -35.83
N PRO A 695 -0.68 11.02 -35.66
CA PRO A 695 -0.17 10.19 -36.75
C PRO A 695 -1.13 9.05 -37.14
N GLU A 696 -1.01 8.59 -38.39
CA GLU A 696 -1.76 7.44 -38.89
C GLU A 696 -1.28 6.12 -38.26
N VAL A 697 -2.24 5.20 -38.04
CA VAL A 697 -2.01 3.91 -37.37
C VAL A 697 -1.93 2.79 -38.42
N PRO A 698 -0.92 1.91 -38.37
CA PRO A 698 -0.84 0.74 -39.25
C PRO A 698 -2.04 -0.20 -39.03
N GLU A 699 -2.25 -1.14 -39.96
CA GLU A 699 -3.33 -2.13 -39.82
C GLU A 699 -3.05 -3.08 -38.64
N GLY A 700 -4.04 -3.25 -37.75
CA GLY A 700 -3.93 -4.11 -36.57
C GLY A 700 -4.30 -5.56 -36.90
N ILE A 701 -3.31 -6.41 -37.20
CA ILE A 701 -3.54 -7.82 -37.50
C ILE A 701 -3.82 -8.60 -36.21
N VAL A 702 -5.07 -9.00 -35.99
CA VAL A 702 -5.50 -9.75 -34.79
C VAL A 702 -4.93 -11.16 -34.78
N LYS A 703 -4.23 -11.54 -33.71
CA LYS A 703 -3.74 -12.91 -33.50
C LYS A 703 -4.87 -13.80 -32.97
N LYS A 704 -5.05 -14.99 -33.54
CA LYS A 704 -5.95 -16.01 -32.96
C LYS A 704 -5.51 -16.31 -31.52
N LYS A 705 -6.44 -16.29 -30.56
CA LYS A 705 -6.17 -16.76 -29.20
C LYS A 705 -5.71 -18.22 -29.28
N GLU A 706 -4.44 -18.50 -29.02
CA GLU A 706 -4.05 -19.87 -28.71
C GLU A 706 -4.83 -20.26 -27.46
N LYS A 707 -5.62 -21.34 -27.54
CA LYS A 707 -6.20 -21.95 -26.35
C LYS A 707 -5.02 -22.38 -25.49
N THR A 708 -4.70 -21.60 -24.45
CA THR A 708 -3.79 -22.00 -23.40
C THR A 708 -4.26 -23.38 -22.93
N LYS A 709 -3.49 -24.42 -23.26
CA LYS A 709 -3.68 -25.73 -22.65
C LYS A 709 -3.61 -25.49 -21.16
N SER A 710 -4.69 -25.80 -20.44
CA SER A 710 -4.64 -25.89 -18.98
C SER A 710 -3.37 -26.66 -18.60
N PRO A 711 -2.59 -26.17 -17.63
CA PRO A 711 -1.41 -26.91 -17.20
C PRO A 711 -1.92 -28.28 -16.76
N ARG A 712 -1.58 -29.33 -17.53
CA ARG A 712 -1.78 -30.71 -17.08
C ARG A 712 -1.07 -30.79 -15.75
N ARG A 713 -1.84 -30.82 -14.65
CA ARG A 713 -1.36 -31.18 -13.31
C ARG A 713 -0.51 -32.44 -13.50
N ARG A 714 0.81 -32.29 -13.47
CA ARG A 714 1.71 -33.44 -13.38
C ARG A 714 1.43 -34.01 -11.99
N ARG A 715 0.71 -35.13 -11.95
CA ARG A 715 0.66 -36.01 -10.78
C ARG A 715 2.11 -36.39 -10.46
N ARG A 716 2.69 -35.82 -9.41
CA ARG A 716 3.64 -36.46 -8.52
C ARG A 716 3.46 -35.86 -7.14
#